data_AF-G6C7X5-F1
#
_entry.id   AF-G6C7X5-F1
#
_cell.length_a   1.000
_cell.length_b   1.000
_cell.length_c   1.000
_cell.angle_alpha   90.00
_cell.angle_beta   90.00
_cell.angle_gamma   90.00
#
_symmetry.space_group_name_H-M   'P 1'
#
loop_
_entity.id
_entity.type
_entity.pdbx_description
1 polymer ?
#
loop_
_entity_poly.entity_id
_entity_poly.type
_entity_poly.pdbx_seq_one_letter_code
_entity_poly.pdbx_strand_id
1 'polypeptide(L)'
;MNNNFNNFNNMDDLFNQLMGGMRGYSSENRRYLINGREVTPEEFAHYRATGQLPGSAESDAQMQPHASGMKQDGVLAKLGRNLTAEAREGKLDPVIGRNKEIQETSEILSRRTKNNPVLVGDAGVGKTAVVEGLAQAIVNGDVPAAIKNKEIISIDISGLEAGTQYRGSFEENIQNLVSEVKKAGNIILFFDEIHQILGAGSTGGDSGSKGLADILKPALSRGELTVIGATTQDEYRNTILKNAALARRFNEVKVNAPSAEDTFKILQGIRDLYQQHHNVILPDEVLKAAVDYSVQYIPQRSLPDKAIDLVDVTAAHLAAQHPVTDVHAVEREIEAEKDKQEKAVEAEDFEAALNAKTRIAELEKKVENHTEDMKVTATVNDVAESVERMTGIPVSQMGASDIERLKDMAHRLEHKVIGQDKAVEAVARAIRRNRAGFDEGNRPIGSFLFVGPTGVGKTELAKQLALDMFGTKDAIIRLDMSEYSDRTAVSKLIGTTAGYVGYDDNSNTLTERVRRNPYSIILLDEIEKADPQVITLLLQVLDDGRLTDGQGNTVNFKNTVIIATSNAGFGYEANLTEDADKPELMDRLKPYFRPEFLNRFNAVIEFSHLNKEDLSKIVDLMLAEVNQTLAKKDIDLEVSQAAKDFITEEGYDEVMGVRPLRRVVEQQIRDKVTDFHLDHLDAKHLEADMEDGALVIREKA
;
A
#
# COMPACT_ATOMS: atom_id res chain seq x y z
N MET A 1 17.42 -83.25 -14.24
CA MET A 1 16.31 -82.59 -13.52
C MET A 1 15.21 -82.32 -14.53
N ASN A 2 14.02 -82.89 -14.26
CA ASN A 2 12.67 -82.71 -14.84
C ASN A 2 12.41 -81.42 -15.62
N ASN A 3 11.45 -81.28 -16.53
CA ASN A 3 10.51 -82.11 -17.30
C ASN A 3 9.91 -81.08 -18.30
N ASN A 4 9.96 -81.29 -19.62
CA ASN A 4 8.94 -81.91 -20.46
C ASN A 4 7.63 -81.12 -20.69
N PHE A 5 7.38 -80.89 -21.99
CA PHE A 5 6.11 -80.73 -22.74
C PHE A 5 5.24 -79.46 -22.69
N ASN A 6 5.34 -78.73 -23.82
CA ASN A 6 4.28 -78.24 -24.73
C ASN A 6 2.79 -78.25 -24.32
N ASN A 7 2.17 -77.14 -24.72
CA ASN A 7 0.81 -76.95 -25.26
C ASN A 7 -0.31 -76.56 -24.29
N PHE A 8 -0.69 -75.27 -24.25
CA PHE A 8 -2.01 -74.83 -23.77
C PHE A 8 -2.53 -73.62 -24.54
N ASN A 9 -3.51 -73.90 -25.40
CA ASN A 9 -4.50 -72.95 -25.92
C ASN A 9 -5.49 -72.56 -24.81
N ASN A 10 -5.99 -71.34 -24.91
CA ASN A 10 -7.19 -70.78 -24.26
C ASN A 10 -7.27 -70.85 -22.73
N MET A 11 -6.87 -69.73 -22.10
CA MET A 11 -7.18 -69.40 -20.71
C MET A 11 -8.70 -69.31 -20.45
N ASP A 12 -9.51 -69.14 -21.50
CA ASP A 12 -10.98 -69.02 -21.41
C ASP A 12 -11.69 -70.31 -20.99
N ASP A 13 -11.16 -71.48 -21.39
CA ASP A 13 -11.76 -72.77 -21.03
C ASP A 13 -11.49 -73.13 -19.56
N LEU A 14 -10.35 -72.70 -19.01
CA LEU A 14 -10.01 -72.87 -17.60
C LEU A 14 -10.88 -72.00 -16.69
N PHE A 15 -11.24 -70.78 -17.14
CA PHE A 15 -12.10 -69.87 -16.39
C PHE A 15 -13.57 -70.32 -16.40
N ASN A 16 -14.05 -70.85 -17.53
CA ASN A 16 -15.40 -71.39 -17.66
C ASN A 16 -15.61 -72.66 -16.82
N GLN A 17 -14.57 -73.48 -16.65
CA GLN A 17 -14.64 -74.70 -15.84
C GLN A 17 -14.57 -74.44 -14.34
N LEU A 18 -13.94 -73.34 -13.90
CA LEU A 18 -13.84 -72.97 -12.48
C LEU A 18 -15.14 -72.34 -11.93
N MET A 19 -15.95 -71.71 -12.80
CA MET A 19 -17.21 -71.06 -12.42
C MET A 19 -18.45 -71.95 -12.60
N GLY A 20 -18.30 -73.14 -13.19
CA GLY A 20 -19.39 -74.10 -13.44
C GLY A 20 -19.80 -74.95 -12.23
N GLY A 21 -19.23 -74.70 -11.05
CA GLY A 21 -19.23 -75.65 -9.94
C GLY A 21 -19.92 -75.22 -8.65
N MET A 22 -20.99 -74.40 -8.63
CA MET A 22 -21.84 -74.28 -7.43
C MET A 22 -23.28 -73.78 -7.73
N ARG A 23 -24.21 -74.74 -7.77
CA ARG A 23 -25.63 -74.70 -7.36
C ARG A 23 -26.46 -73.43 -7.64
N GLY A 24 -27.25 -73.52 -8.72
CA GLY A 24 -28.72 -73.47 -8.69
C GLY A 24 -29.42 -72.21 -8.16
N TYR A 25 -29.67 -71.24 -9.04
CA TYR A 25 -30.86 -70.36 -9.01
C TYR A 25 -31.19 -69.91 -10.44
N SER A 26 -32.48 -69.84 -10.75
CA SER A 26 -33.14 -69.44 -12.01
C SER A 26 -32.32 -68.51 -12.94
N SER A 27 -32.20 -68.88 -14.23
CA SER A 27 -31.35 -68.23 -15.22
C SER A 27 -31.97 -67.02 -15.95
N GLU A 28 -33.15 -66.54 -15.56
CA GLU A 28 -33.85 -65.48 -16.31
C GLU A 28 -33.59 -64.04 -15.80
N ASN A 29 -32.86 -63.85 -14.69
CA ASN A 29 -32.72 -62.52 -14.05
C ASN A 29 -31.27 -62.09 -13.73
N ARG A 30 -30.26 -62.54 -14.50
CA ARG A 30 -28.89 -62.02 -14.32
C ARG A 30 -28.75 -60.66 -15.02
N ARG A 31 -28.56 -59.59 -14.25
CA ARG A 31 -28.14 -58.28 -14.76
C ARG A 31 -26.64 -58.11 -14.55
N TYR A 32 -25.93 -57.65 -15.57
CA TYR A 32 -24.50 -57.36 -15.53
C TYR A 32 -24.29 -55.85 -15.47
N LEU A 33 -23.26 -55.36 -14.78
CA LEU A 33 -22.96 -53.94 -14.69
C LEU A 33 -21.81 -53.58 -15.63
N ILE A 34 -22.04 -52.71 -16.61
CA ILE A 34 -21.00 -52.14 -17.48
C ILE A 34 -21.13 -50.61 -17.42
N ASN A 35 -20.05 -49.91 -17.04
CA ASN A 35 -20.02 -48.44 -16.91
C ASN A 35 -21.21 -47.88 -16.09
N GLY A 36 -21.62 -48.57 -15.02
CA GLY A 36 -22.72 -48.16 -14.14
C GLY A 36 -24.13 -48.46 -14.66
N ARG A 37 -24.28 -49.07 -15.83
CA ARG A 37 -25.57 -49.50 -16.40
C ARG A 37 -25.79 -50.99 -16.20
N GLU A 38 -26.97 -51.37 -15.69
CA GLU A 38 -27.42 -52.76 -15.68
C GLU A 38 -27.84 -53.19 -17.09
N VAL A 39 -27.26 -54.28 -17.58
CA VAL A 39 -27.54 -54.85 -18.91
C VAL A 39 -28.00 -56.30 -18.79
N THR A 40 -28.83 -56.72 -19.73
CA THR A 40 -29.34 -58.10 -19.81
C THR A 40 -28.26 -59.08 -20.27
N PRO A 41 -28.43 -60.40 -20.07
CA PRO A 41 -27.46 -61.40 -20.54
C PRO A 41 -27.21 -61.36 -22.05
N GLU A 42 -28.24 -61.01 -22.84
CA GLU A 42 -28.16 -60.90 -24.30
C GLU A 42 -27.38 -59.66 -24.73
N GLU A 43 -27.60 -58.51 -24.09
CA GLU A 43 -26.84 -57.27 -24.31
C GLU A 43 -25.36 -57.43 -23.89
N PHE A 44 -25.11 -58.17 -22.81
CA PHE A 44 -23.75 -58.49 -22.36
C PHE A 44 -23.01 -59.41 -23.34
N ALA A 45 -23.71 -60.40 -23.92
CA ALA A 45 -23.13 -61.26 -24.96
C ALA A 45 -22.79 -60.47 -26.23
N HIS A 46 -23.65 -59.53 -26.62
CA HIS A 46 -23.39 -58.63 -27.75
C HIS A 46 -22.18 -57.72 -27.51
N TYR A 47 -22.08 -57.12 -26.33
CA TYR A 47 -20.91 -56.31 -25.93
C TYR A 47 -19.62 -57.12 -25.96
N ARG A 48 -19.63 -58.38 -25.51
CA ARG A 48 -18.44 -59.25 -25.57
C ARG A 48 -18.00 -59.56 -26.99
N ALA A 49 -18.93 -59.66 -27.93
CA ALA A 49 -18.65 -59.98 -29.33
C ALA A 49 -18.22 -58.76 -30.16
N THR A 50 -18.74 -57.57 -29.83
CA THR A 50 -18.62 -56.36 -30.68
C THR A 50 -17.90 -55.18 -30.00
N GLY A 51 -17.67 -55.26 -28.70
CA GLY A 51 -17.18 -54.13 -27.89
C GLY A 51 -18.21 -53.00 -27.71
N GLN A 52 -19.44 -53.17 -28.20
CA GLN A 52 -20.49 -52.14 -28.21
C GLN A 52 -21.81 -52.68 -27.65
N LEU A 53 -22.48 -51.87 -26.83
CA LEU A 53 -23.80 -52.20 -26.29
C LEU A 53 -24.89 -51.98 -27.36
N PRO A 54 -25.87 -52.90 -27.53
CA PRO A 54 -26.98 -52.69 -28.44
C PRO A 54 -27.77 -51.44 -28.02
N GLY A 55 -27.97 -50.51 -28.95
CA GLY A 55 -28.57 -49.19 -28.68
C GLY A 55 -27.59 -48.01 -28.71
N SER A 56 -26.31 -48.25 -29.02
CA SER A 56 -25.30 -47.19 -29.27
C SER A 56 -25.15 -46.82 -30.75
N ALA A 57 -26.25 -46.88 -31.51
CA ALA A 57 -26.34 -46.41 -32.89
C ALA A 57 -27.72 -45.78 -33.14
N GLU A 58 -28.04 -44.75 -32.36
CA GLU A 58 -29.00 -43.68 -32.67
C GLU A 58 -29.01 -42.69 -31.48
N SER A 59 -27.93 -41.92 -31.37
CA SER A 59 -27.87 -40.75 -30.48
C SER A 59 -26.90 -39.69 -31.02
N ASP A 60 -26.95 -39.46 -32.33
CA ASP A 60 -26.29 -38.32 -32.99
C ASP A 60 -27.30 -37.28 -33.52
N ALA A 61 -28.55 -37.36 -33.07
CA ALA A 61 -29.57 -36.36 -33.38
C ALA A 61 -30.55 -36.20 -32.21
N GLN A 62 -30.03 -35.81 -31.05
CA GLN A 62 -30.78 -35.11 -30.00
C GLN A 62 -29.80 -34.53 -28.99
N MET A 63 -29.14 -33.44 -29.38
CA MET A 63 -28.85 -32.40 -28.39
C MET A 63 -30.19 -32.02 -27.77
N GLN A 64 -30.48 -32.53 -26.56
CA GLN A 64 -31.35 -31.79 -25.67
C GLN A 64 -30.77 -30.37 -25.58
N PRO A 65 -31.57 -29.31 -25.75
CA PRO A 65 -31.07 -27.95 -25.72
C PRO A 65 -30.53 -27.71 -24.31
N HIS A 66 -29.21 -27.79 -24.15
CA HIS A 66 -28.53 -27.30 -22.98
C HIS A 66 -28.73 -25.80 -22.95
N ALA A 67 -29.57 -25.38 -22.01
CA ALA A 67 -29.82 -24.01 -21.57
C ALA A 67 -30.25 -23.02 -22.66
N SER A 68 -31.27 -22.21 -22.35
CA SER A 68 -31.29 -20.88 -22.93
C SER A 68 -29.98 -20.19 -22.52
N GLY A 69 -28.96 -20.25 -23.37
CA GLY A 69 -27.76 -19.44 -23.21
C GLY A 69 -28.20 -17.99 -23.00
N MET A 70 -27.43 -17.27 -22.18
CA MET A 70 -27.59 -15.82 -22.02
C MET A 70 -27.89 -15.23 -23.39
N LYS A 71 -28.99 -14.46 -23.51
CA LYS A 71 -29.27 -13.80 -24.77
C LYS A 71 -28.02 -12.98 -25.10
N GLN A 72 -27.41 -13.17 -26.27
CA GLN A 72 -26.26 -12.37 -26.68
C GLN A 72 -26.58 -10.85 -26.66
N ASP A 73 -27.87 -10.51 -26.74
CA ASP A 73 -28.40 -9.15 -26.61
C ASP A 73 -29.00 -8.78 -25.24
N GLY A 74 -28.91 -9.68 -24.25
CA GLY A 74 -29.49 -9.53 -22.90
C GLY A 74 -28.74 -8.54 -22.02
N VAL A 75 -29.40 -8.09 -20.95
CA VAL A 75 -28.84 -7.08 -20.03
C VAL A 75 -27.64 -7.67 -19.29
N LEU A 76 -27.70 -8.95 -18.93
CA LEU A 76 -26.58 -9.65 -18.28
C LEU A 76 -25.34 -9.80 -19.17
N ALA A 77 -25.51 -9.91 -20.49
CA ALA A 77 -24.39 -10.03 -21.44
C ALA A 77 -23.76 -8.65 -21.73
N LYS A 78 -24.55 -7.58 -21.68
CA LYS A 78 -24.09 -6.20 -21.93
C LYS A 78 -23.47 -5.54 -20.70
N LEU A 79 -23.96 -5.85 -19.51
CA LEU A 79 -23.60 -5.17 -18.26
C LEU A 79 -22.89 -6.08 -17.24
N GLY A 80 -22.75 -7.38 -17.56
CA GLY A 80 -22.18 -8.37 -16.65
C GLY A 80 -20.92 -9.03 -17.22
N ARG A 81 -19.98 -9.33 -16.32
CA ARG A 81 -18.78 -10.13 -16.58
C ARG A 81 -19.00 -11.55 -16.06
N ASN A 82 -18.94 -12.57 -16.92
CA ASN A 82 -19.16 -13.96 -16.53
C ASN A 82 -17.86 -14.58 -16.01
N LEU A 83 -17.71 -14.62 -14.67
CA LEU A 83 -16.53 -15.15 -14.00
C LEU A 83 -16.38 -16.66 -14.21
N THR A 84 -17.49 -17.41 -14.29
CA THR A 84 -17.44 -18.85 -14.57
C THR A 84 -17.01 -19.17 -16.00
N ALA A 85 -17.29 -18.30 -16.97
CA ALA A 85 -16.77 -18.44 -18.33
C ALA A 85 -15.26 -18.17 -18.36
N GLU A 86 -14.81 -17.10 -17.72
CA GLU A 86 -13.38 -16.78 -17.63
C GLU A 86 -12.58 -17.86 -16.88
N ALA A 87 -13.17 -18.49 -15.86
CA ALA A 87 -12.59 -19.63 -15.18
C ALA A 87 -12.37 -20.82 -16.13
N ARG A 88 -13.33 -21.12 -17.02
CA ARG A 88 -13.18 -22.19 -18.04
C ARG A 88 -12.10 -21.87 -19.07
N GLU A 89 -11.94 -20.58 -19.38
CA GLU A 89 -10.93 -20.09 -20.31
C GLU A 89 -9.53 -19.97 -19.65
N GLY A 90 -9.42 -20.21 -18.34
CA GLY A 90 -8.16 -20.09 -17.61
C GLY A 90 -7.67 -18.65 -17.45
N LYS A 91 -8.58 -17.67 -17.51
CA LYS A 91 -8.27 -16.22 -17.42
C LYS A 91 -8.25 -15.68 -15.98
N LEU A 92 -8.80 -16.41 -15.03
CA LEU A 92 -8.82 -16.00 -13.63
C LEU A 92 -7.52 -16.40 -12.93
N ASP A 93 -7.03 -15.53 -12.06
CA ASP A 93 -5.84 -15.79 -11.26
C ASP A 93 -6.04 -16.98 -10.31
N PRO A 94 -5.00 -17.79 -10.06
CA PRO A 94 -5.09 -18.89 -9.10
C PRO A 94 -5.28 -18.34 -7.68
N VAL A 95 -6.36 -18.75 -7.03
CA VAL A 95 -6.68 -18.28 -5.67
C VAL A 95 -5.98 -19.14 -4.63
N ILE A 96 -5.12 -18.53 -3.83
CA ILE A 96 -4.28 -19.22 -2.83
C ILE A 96 -4.74 -18.84 -1.41
N GLY A 97 -4.85 -19.85 -0.54
CA GLY A 97 -5.05 -19.63 0.89
C GLY A 97 -6.46 -19.22 1.32
N ARG A 98 -7.44 -19.19 0.41
CA ARG A 98 -8.84 -18.76 0.67
C ARG A 98 -9.85 -19.90 0.73
N ASN A 99 -9.40 -21.14 0.95
CA ASN A 99 -10.25 -22.32 0.89
C ASN A 99 -11.40 -22.29 1.90
N LYS A 100 -11.18 -21.71 3.09
CA LYS A 100 -12.20 -21.62 4.14
C LYS A 100 -13.32 -20.66 3.74
N GLU A 101 -12.97 -19.49 3.23
CA GLU A 101 -13.92 -18.46 2.78
C GLU A 101 -14.70 -18.93 1.56
N ILE A 102 -14.04 -19.62 0.60
CA ILE A 102 -14.70 -20.23 -0.56
C ILE A 102 -15.70 -21.31 -0.11
N GLN A 103 -15.28 -22.19 0.81
CA GLN A 103 -16.14 -23.23 1.36
C GLN A 103 -17.34 -22.63 2.11
N GLU A 104 -17.12 -21.65 2.98
CA GLU A 104 -18.19 -20.99 3.73
C GLU A 104 -19.19 -20.30 2.80
N THR A 105 -18.70 -19.62 1.76
CA THR A 105 -19.54 -18.99 0.73
C THR A 105 -20.40 -20.04 0.00
N SER A 106 -19.79 -21.16 -0.39
CA SER A 106 -20.45 -22.30 -1.04
C SER A 106 -21.53 -22.94 -0.14
N GLU A 107 -21.23 -23.12 1.15
CA GLU A 107 -22.17 -23.64 2.14
C GLU A 107 -23.36 -22.69 2.33
N ILE A 108 -23.13 -21.38 2.39
CA ILE A 108 -24.19 -20.38 2.51
C ILE A 108 -25.10 -20.41 1.28
N LEU A 109 -24.55 -20.42 0.07
CA LEU A 109 -25.31 -20.49 -1.18
C LEU A 109 -26.18 -21.75 -1.27
N SER A 110 -25.77 -22.84 -0.62
CA SER A 110 -26.49 -24.10 -0.57
C SER A 110 -27.64 -24.11 0.46
N ARG A 111 -27.78 -23.08 1.31
CA ARG A 111 -28.84 -23.00 2.32
C ARG A 111 -30.20 -22.74 1.67
N ARG A 112 -31.28 -23.19 2.33
CA ARG A 112 -32.66 -22.87 1.93
C ARG A 112 -33.10 -21.46 2.33
N THR A 113 -32.53 -20.93 3.40
CA THR A 113 -32.82 -19.59 3.93
C THR A 113 -31.51 -18.89 4.28
N LYS A 114 -31.49 -17.55 4.20
CA LYS A 114 -30.26 -16.74 4.35
C LYS A 114 -29.14 -17.22 3.43
N ASN A 115 -29.48 -17.47 2.17
CA ASN A 115 -28.60 -18.09 1.18
C ASN A 115 -27.79 -17.08 0.36
N ASN A 116 -27.78 -15.80 0.76
CA ASN A 116 -26.99 -14.76 0.11
C ASN A 116 -25.77 -14.47 0.99
N PRO A 117 -24.57 -14.92 0.61
CA PRO A 117 -23.35 -14.57 1.35
C PRO A 117 -22.98 -13.10 1.10
N VAL A 118 -22.45 -12.46 2.14
CA VAL A 118 -21.81 -11.14 2.05
C VAL A 118 -20.40 -11.28 2.58
N LEU A 119 -19.42 -11.10 1.71
CA LEU A 119 -18.01 -11.04 2.01
C LEU A 119 -17.72 -9.70 2.69
N VAL A 120 -17.37 -9.76 3.97
CA VAL A 120 -17.13 -8.58 4.81
C VAL A 120 -15.67 -8.57 5.23
N GLY A 121 -14.98 -7.49 4.89
CA GLY A 121 -13.57 -7.29 5.20
C GLY A 121 -13.07 -5.95 4.68
N ASP A 122 -11.86 -5.56 5.06
CA ASP A 122 -11.26 -4.29 4.65
C ASP A 122 -11.08 -4.21 3.13
N ALA A 123 -10.82 -3.02 2.60
CA ALA A 123 -10.46 -2.87 1.19
C ALA A 123 -9.11 -3.56 0.91
N GLY A 124 -8.95 -4.19 -0.26
CA GLY A 124 -7.70 -4.83 -0.66
C GLY A 124 -7.40 -6.20 -0.03
N VAL A 125 -8.27 -6.76 0.82
CA VAL A 125 -8.05 -8.11 1.39
C VAL A 125 -8.28 -9.25 0.38
N GLY A 126 -8.83 -8.97 -0.81
CA GLY A 126 -9.11 -9.95 -1.85
C GLY A 126 -10.50 -10.59 -1.76
N LYS A 127 -11.55 -9.80 -1.49
CA LYS A 127 -12.95 -10.27 -1.49
C LYS A 127 -13.36 -10.81 -2.87
N THR A 128 -13.02 -10.10 -3.94
CA THR A 128 -13.28 -10.51 -5.33
C THR A 128 -12.57 -11.82 -5.67
N ALA A 129 -11.33 -12.00 -5.21
CA ALA A 129 -10.59 -13.25 -5.38
C ALA A 129 -11.29 -14.46 -4.73
N VAL A 130 -12.00 -14.29 -3.60
CA VAL A 130 -12.82 -15.39 -3.02
C VAL A 130 -13.93 -15.82 -3.99
N VAL A 131 -14.54 -14.87 -4.71
CA VAL A 131 -15.62 -15.16 -5.68
C VAL A 131 -15.08 -15.79 -6.95
N GLU A 132 -13.93 -15.32 -7.44
CA GLU A 132 -13.21 -15.92 -8.56
C GLU A 132 -12.78 -17.37 -8.23
N GLY A 133 -12.29 -17.61 -7.01
CA GLY A 133 -11.95 -18.94 -6.52
C GLY A 133 -13.17 -19.85 -6.40
N LEU A 134 -14.33 -19.30 -6.01
CA LEU A 134 -15.59 -20.02 -6.06
C LEU A 134 -16.00 -20.36 -7.50
N ALA A 135 -15.80 -19.46 -8.47
CA ALA A 135 -16.07 -19.74 -9.88
C ALA A 135 -15.20 -20.88 -10.41
N GLN A 136 -13.90 -20.88 -10.08
CA GLN A 136 -12.98 -21.99 -10.37
C GLN A 136 -13.44 -23.30 -9.73
N ALA A 137 -13.83 -23.28 -8.45
CA ALA A 137 -14.34 -24.46 -7.74
C ALA A 137 -15.62 -25.02 -8.37
N ILE A 138 -16.54 -24.16 -8.84
CA ILE A 138 -17.76 -24.59 -9.55
C ILE A 138 -17.40 -25.28 -10.87
N VAL A 139 -16.45 -24.73 -11.64
CA VAL A 139 -16.00 -25.30 -12.91
C VAL A 139 -15.30 -26.64 -12.73
N ASN A 140 -14.46 -26.76 -11.70
CA ASN A 140 -13.76 -28.01 -11.37
C ASN A 140 -14.67 -29.07 -10.73
N GLY A 141 -15.87 -28.66 -10.27
CA GLY A 141 -16.82 -29.55 -9.60
C GLY A 141 -16.54 -29.77 -8.11
N ASP A 142 -15.66 -28.97 -7.51
CA ASP A 142 -15.27 -29.00 -6.09
C ASP A 142 -16.28 -28.27 -5.20
N VAL A 143 -17.57 -28.43 -5.49
CA VAL A 143 -18.67 -27.74 -4.80
C VAL A 143 -19.84 -28.68 -4.54
N PRO A 144 -20.69 -28.40 -3.53
CA PRO A 144 -21.91 -29.16 -3.29
C PRO A 144 -22.82 -29.20 -4.52
N ALA A 145 -23.57 -30.29 -4.67
CA ALA A 145 -24.49 -30.49 -5.79
C ALA A 145 -25.51 -29.35 -5.98
N ALA A 146 -25.85 -28.62 -4.91
CA ALA A 146 -26.80 -27.50 -4.93
C ALA A 146 -26.32 -26.30 -5.77
N ILE A 147 -25.00 -26.11 -5.88
CA ILE A 147 -24.40 -25.00 -6.65
C ILE A 147 -23.61 -25.46 -7.87
N LYS A 148 -23.60 -26.77 -8.13
CA LYS A 148 -23.03 -27.35 -9.35
C LYS A 148 -23.76 -26.80 -10.59
N ASN A 149 -23.02 -26.47 -11.63
CA ASN A 149 -23.51 -25.91 -12.91
C ASN A 149 -24.23 -24.54 -12.78
N LYS A 150 -23.96 -23.78 -11.72
CA LYS A 150 -24.39 -22.37 -11.65
C LYS A 150 -23.35 -21.46 -12.31
N GLU A 151 -23.81 -20.42 -12.99
CA GLU A 151 -22.94 -19.37 -13.51
C GLU A 151 -22.80 -18.23 -12.49
N ILE A 152 -21.61 -17.66 -12.35
CA ILE A 152 -21.39 -16.45 -11.56
C ILE A 152 -21.20 -15.27 -12.52
N ILE A 153 -22.05 -14.25 -12.39
CA ILE A 153 -21.99 -13.03 -13.19
C ILE A 153 -21.75 -11.86 -12.26
N SER A 154 -20.59 -11.21 -12.43
CA SER A 154 -20.28 -9.93 -11.78
C SER A 154 -21.01 -8.81 -12.50
N ILE A 155 -21.70 -7.96 -11.75
CA ILE A 155 -22.45 -6.83 -12.29
C ILE A 155 -21.72 -5.54 -11.94
N ASP A 156 -21.41 -4.75 -12.98
CA ASP A 156 -20.88 -3.41 -12.81
C ASP A 156 -22.02 -2.40 -12.61
N ILE A 157 -22.03 -1.76 -11.44
CA ILE A 157 -23.03 -0.75 -11.07
C ILE A 157 -22.84 0.51 -11.92
N SER A 158 -21.60 0.91 -12.18
CA SER A 158 -21.30 2.08 -13.00
C SER A 158 -21.80 1.89 -14.44
N GLY A 159 -21.64 0.68 -14.98
CA GLY A 159 -22.18 0.29 -16.29
C GLY A 159 -23.71 0.31 -16.35
N LEU A 160 -24.41 0.02 -15.24
CA LEU A 160 -25.88 0.15 -15.19
C LEU A 160 -26.32 1.62 -15.26
N GLU A 161 -25.59 2.55 -14.64
CA GLU A 161 -25.89 3.99 -14.65
C GLU A 161 -25.52 4.64 -15.99
N ALA A 162 -24.46 4.15 -16.63
CA ALA A 162 -23.96 4.64 -17.91
C ALA A 162 -25.05 4.56 -19.01
N GLY A 163 -25.33 5.71 -19.63
CA GLY A 163 -26.35 5.82 -20.69
C GLY A 163 -27.79 5.97 -20.20
N THR A 164 -28.04 5.98 -18.90
CA THR A 164 -29.37 6.26 -18.34
C THR A 164 -29.54 7.77 -18.10
N GLN A 165 -30.22 8.46 -19.03
CA GLN A 165 -30.52 9.90 -18.87
C GLN A 165 -31.56 10.19 -17.77
N TYR A 166 -32.32 9.16 -17.37
CA TYR A 166 -33.42 9.25 -16.41
C TYR A 166 -33.40 8.08 -15.44
N ARG A 167 -33.61 8.35 -14.14
CA ARG A 167 -33.67 7.35 -13.06
C ARG A 167 -34.62 6.17 -13.33
N GLY A 168 -35.71 6.39 -14.07
CA GLY A 168 -36.65 5.33 -14.46
C GLY A 168 -36.05 4.27 -15.41
N SER A 169 -35.17 4.67 -16.32
CA SER A 169 -34.49 3.73 -17.23
C SER A 169 -33.49 2.83 -16.50
N PHE A 170 -32.89 3.34 -15.43
CA PHE A 170 -32.03 2.57 -14.54
C PHE A 170 -32.82 1.53 -13.72
N GLU A 171 -33.97 1.91 -13.16
CA GLU A 171 -34.87 0.97 -12.48
C GLU A 171 -35.37 -0.14 -13.42
N GLU A 172 -35.67 0.20 -14.68
CA GLU A 172 -36.06 -0.76 -15.72
C GLU A 172 -34.94 -1.76 -16.02
N ASN A 173 -33.68 -1.30 -16.10
CA ASN A 173 -32.52 -2.18 -16.28
C ASN A 173 -32.39 -3.21 -15.14
N ILE A 174 -32.56 -2.79 -13.88
CA ILE A 174 -32.55 -3.70 -12.73
C ILE A 174 -33.71 -4.70 -12.81
N GLN A 175 -34.89 -4.25 -13.20
CA GLN A 175 -36.06 -5.13 -13.30
C GLN A 175 -35.93 -6.15 -14.44
N ASN A 176 -35.31 -5.75 -15.56
CA ASN A 176 -34.95 -6.63 -16.66
C ASN A 176 -33.90 -7.66 -16.23
N LEU A 177 -32.88 -7.24 -15.48
CA LEU A 177 -31.86 -8.11 -14.90
C LEU A 177 -32.47 -9.17 -13.97
N VAL A 178 -33.35 -8.78 -13.04
CA VAL A 178 -34.07 -9.72 -12.17
C VAL A 178 -34.92 -10.71 -12.99
N SER A 179 -35.58 -10.23 -14.04
CA SER A 179 -36.42 -11.06 -14.91
C SER A 179 -35.61 -12.06 -15.73
N GLU A 180 -34.41 -11.68 -16.17
CA GLU A 180 -33.49 -12.54 -16.92
C GLU A 180 -32.92 -13.64 -16.02
N VAL A 181 -32.44 -13.28 -14.83
CA VAL A 181 -31.92 -14.23 -13.83
C VAL A 181 -33.00 -15.23 -13.41
N LYS A 182 -34.23 -14.76 -13.16
CA LYS A 182 -35.35 -15.62 -12.79
C LYS A 182 -35.71 -16.63 -13.88
N LYS A 183 -35.61 -16.25 -15.15
CA LYS A 183 -35.88 -17.15 -16.29
C LYS A 183 -34.78 -18.18 -16.47
N ALA A 184 -33.52 -17.80 -16.26
CA ALA A 184 -32.38 -18.71 -16.38
C ALA A 184 -32.32 -19.73 -15.22
N GLY A 185 -32.53 -19.28 -13.97
CA GLY A 185 -32.63 -20.15 -12.78
C GLY A 185 -31.31 -20.73 -12.27
N ASN A 186 -30.24 -20.71 -13.06
CA ASN A 186 -28.91 -21.21 -12.72
C ASN A 186 -27.85 -20.10 -12.56
N ILE A 187 -28.26 -18.84 -12.35
CA ILE A 187 -27.35 -17.70 -12.26
C ILE A 187 -27.21 -17.23 -10.81
N ILE A 188 -25.98 -16.96 -10.39
CA ILE A 188 -25.60 -16.26 -9.18
C ILE A 188 -25.06 -14.88 -9.59
N LEU A 189 -25.58 -13.82 -8.98
CA LEU A 189 -25.05 -12.47 -9.20
C LEU A 189 -23.96 -12.15 -8.18
N PHE A 190 -22.92 -11.44 -8.62
CA PHE A 190 -21.91 -10.87 -7.74
C PHE A 190 -21.89 -9.34 -7.85
N PHE A 191 -21.80 -8.68 -6.70
CA PHE A 191 -21.60 -7.22 -6.59
C PHE A 191 -20.46 -6.94 -5.62
N ASP A 192 -19.41 -6.25 -6.07
CA ASP A 192 -18.24 -5.93 -5.24
C ASP A 192 -18.54 -4.88 -4.15
N GLU A 193 -19.50 -3.99 -4.42
CA GLU A 193 -19.94 -2.93 -3.51
C GLU A 193 -21.46 -2.97 -3.31
N ILE A 194 -21.95 -4.08 -2.75
CA ILE A 194 -23.40 -4.34 -2.64
C ILE A 194 -24.16 -3.25 -1.85
N HIS A 195 -23.46 -2.51 -0.98
CA HIS A 195 -24.03 -1.41 -0.20
C HIS A 195 -24.49 -0.24 -1.07
N GLN A 196 -23.94 -0.01 -2.26
CA GLN A 196 -24.38 1.07 -3.15
C GLN A 196 -25.80 0.82 -3.66
N ILE A 197 -26.08 -0.43 -4.04
CA ILE A 197 -27.41 -0.84 -4.48
C ILE A 197 -28.41 -0.87 -3.31
N LEU A 198 -27.97 -1.29 -2.12
CA LEU A 198 -28.84 -1.44 -0.96
C LEU A 198 -29.03 -0.15 -0.15
N GLY A 199 -28.09 0.79 -0.25
CA GLY A 199 -28.03 2.04 0.52
C GLY A 199 -28.66 3.25 -0.18
N ALA A 200 -28.84 3.20 -1.50
CA ALA A 200 -29.56 4.19 -2.29
C ALA A 200 -31.02 4.33 -1.78
N GLY A 201 -31.23 5.25 -0.82
CA GLY A 201 -32.54 5.53 -0.23
C GLY A 201 -32.53 5.79 1.29
N SER A 202 -31.41 5.59 2.01
CA SER A 202 -31.40 5.70 3.48
C SER A 202 -30.42 6.71 4.07
N THR A 203 -29.54 7.33 3.29
CA THR A 203 -28.51 8.24 3.82
C THR A 203 -28.37 9.49 2.95
N GLY A 204 -29.15 10.52 3.30
CA GLY A 204 -29.14 11.84 2.68
C GLY A 204 -30.45 12.57 3.00
N GLY A 205 -30.41 13.89 3.22
CA GLY A 205 -31.53 14.74 3.67
C GLY A 205 -32.75 14.83 2.73
N ASP A 206 -32.90 13.90 1.80
CA ASP A 206 -34.01 13.81 0.86
C ASP A 206 -34.71 12.44 0.99
N SER A 207 -35.43 12.27 2.10
CA SER A 207 -36.14 11.04 2.49
C SER A 207 -37.40 10.74 1.64
N GLY A 208 -37.39 11.12 0.36
CA GLY A 208 -38.55 11.01 -0.54
C GLY A 208 -38.37 10.07 -1.73
N SER A 209 -37.15 9.62 -2.04
CA SER A 209 -36.92 8.82 -3.25
C SER A 209 -36.91 7.31 -2.96
N LYS A 210 -37.78 6.55 -3.66
CA LYS A 210 -37.79 5.07 -3.60
C LYS A 210 -36.42 4.52 -3.99
N GLY A 211 -35.90 3.60 -3.19
CA GLY A 211 -34.56 3.04 -3.37
C GLY A 211 -34.56 1.78 -4.24
N LEU A 212 -33.43 1.49 -4.89
CA LEU A 212 -33.22 0.25 -5.68
C LEU A 212 -33.41 -1.02 -4.84
N ALA A 213 -33.12 -0.90 -3.55
CA ALA A 213 -33.39 -1.92 -2.55
C ALA A 213 -34.85 -2.37 -2.57
N ASP A 214 -35.82 -1.52 -2.94
CA ASP A 214 -37.24 -1.87 -3.00
C ASP A 214 -37.59 -2.80 -4.17
N ILE A 215 -36.78 -2.81 -5.23
CA ILE A 215 -36.93 -3.74 -6.37
C ILE A 215 -36.31 -5.10 -6.04
N LEU A 216 -35.17 -5.12 -5.33
CA LEU A 216 -34.45 -6.34 -5.00
C LEU A 216 -35.01 -7.06 -3.76
N LYS A 217 -35.50 -6.33 -2.74
CA LYS A 217 -36.05 -6.91 -1.51
C LYS A 217 -37.11 -8.00 -1.77
N PRO A 218 -38.09 -7.81 -2.68
CA PRO A 218 -39.06 -8.84 -2.99
C PRO A 218 -38.43 -10.07 -3.65
N ALA A 219 -37.52 -9.89 -4.61
CA ALA A 219 -36.85 -10.98 -5.32
C ALA A 219 -35.96 -11.82 -4.37
N LEU A 220 -35.19 -11.15 -3.51
CA LEU A 220 -34.40 -11.78 -2.46
C LEU A 220 -35.29 -12.48 -1.42
N SER A 221 -36.47 -11.91 -1.11
CA SER A 221 -37.39 -12.51 -0.14
C SER A 221 -38.13 -13.73 -0.65
N ARG A 222 -38.41 -13.79 -1.95
CA ARG A 222 -39.00 -14.98 -2.59
C ARG A 222 -37.95 -16.04 -2.92
N GLY A 223 -36.66 -15.75 -2.76
CA GLY A 223 -35.56 -16.64 -3.15
C GLY A 223 -35.44 -16.79 -4.67
N GLU A 224 -36.00 -15.86 -5.44
CA GLU A 224 -35.92 -15.84 -6.91
C GLU A 224 -34.55 -15.35 -7.40
N LEU A 225 -33.82 -14.64 -6.53
CA LEU A 225 -32.51 -14.09 -6.79
C LEU A 225 -31.53 -14.60 -5.74
N THR A 226 -30.40 -15.14 -6.18
CA THR A 226 -29.27 -15.49 -5.33
C THR A 226 -28.11 -14.56 -5.65
N VAL A 227 -27.55 -13.94 -4.62
CA VAL A 227 -26.51 -12.93 -4.77
C VAL A 227 -25.37 -13.16 -3.79
N ILE A 228 -24.14 -12.92 -4.26
CA ILE A 228 -22.94 -12.74 -3.45
C ILE A 228 -22.65 -11.23 -3.42
N GLY A 229 -22.53 -10.66 -2.23
CA GLY A 229 -22.10 -9.28 -2.07
C GLY A 229 -20.69 -9.21 -1.48
N ALA A 230 -19.94 -8.17 -1.80
CA ALA A 230 -18.80 -7.73 -1.02
C ALA A 230 -19.04 -6.30 -0.50
N THR A 231 -18.45 -5.98 0.65
CA THR A 231 -18.56 -4.65 1.29
C THR A 231 -17.53 -4.54 2.42
N THR A 232 -17.34 -3.35 2.98
CA THR A 232 -16.53 -3.16 4.19
C THR A 232 -17.32 -3.48 5.46
N GLN A 233 -16.63 -3.67 6.58
CA GLN A 233 -17.28 -3.95 7.87
C GLN A 233 -18.25 -2.84 8.30
N ASP A 234 -17.90 -1.59 8.04
CA ASP A 234 -18.68 -0.42 8.45
C ASP A 234 -19.96 -0.28 7.61
N GLU A 235 -19.85 -0.44 6.30
CA GLU A 235 -21.01 -0.46 5.40
C GLU A 235 -21.95 -1.63 5.68
N TYR A 236 -21.41 -2.82 5.98
CA TYR A 236 -22.22 -3.98 6.37
C TYR A 236 -23.07 -3.66 7.59
N ARG A 237 -22.46 -3.05 8.62
CA ARG A 237 -23.15 -2.62 9.84
C ARG A 237 -24.17 -1.53 9.57
N ASN A 238 -23.82 -0.52 8.77
CA ASN A 238 -24.66 0.64 8.54
C ASN A 238 -25.83 0.40 7.59
N THR A 239 -25.68 -0.47 6.60
CA THR A 239 -26.67 -0.66 5.52
C THR A 239 -27.43 -1.97 5.68
N ILE A 240 -26.72 -3.09 5.87
CA ILE A 240 -27.35 -4.42 5.85
C ILE A 240 -27.91 -4.80 7.23
N LEU A 241 -27.13 -4.62 8.30
CA LEU A 241 -27.57 -5.01 9.65
C LEU A 241 -28.68 -4.11 10.21
N LYS A 242 -28.70 -2.81 9.88
CA LYS A 242 -29.77 -1.90 10.32
C LYS A 242 -31.13 -2.25 9.69
N ASN A 243 -31.15 -2.93 8.54
CA ASN A 243 -32.38 -3.27 7.85
C ASN A 243 -32.85 -4.70 8.17
N ALA A 244 -33.92 -4.82 8.97
CA ALA A 244 -34.46 -6.10 9.40
C ALA A 244 -34.91 -7.02 8.23
N ALA A 245 -35.27 -6.47 7.07
CA ALA A 245 -35.63 -7.26 5.89
C ALA A 245 -34.40 -7.88 5.22
N LEU A 246 -33.30 -7.14 5.12
CA LEU A 246 -32.05 -7.59 4.49
C LEU A 246 -31.26 -8.54 5.41
N ALA A 247 -31.18 -8.25 6.72
CA ALA A 247 -30.49 -9.09 7.70
C ALA A 247 -31.05 -10.53 7.79
N ARG A 248 -32.28 -10.77 7.32
CA ARG A 248 -32.91 -12.10 7.25
C ARG A 248 -32.64 -12.84 5.93
N ARG A 249 -31.88 -12.26 5.01
CA ARG A 249 -31.55 -12.82 3.68
C ARG A 249 -30.07 -13.00 3.47
N PHE A 250 -29.25 -12.20 4.15
CA PHE A 250 -27.82 -12.25 4.09
C PHE A 250 -27.20 -13.04 5.25
N ASN A 251 -26.04 -13.65 5.01
CA ASN A 251 -25.13 -14.16 6.03
C ASN A 251 -23.73 -13.58 5.78
N GLU A 252 -23.06 -13.17 6.85
CA GLU A 252 -21.70 -12.64 6.81
C GLU A 252 -20.69 -13.78 6.58
N VAL A 253 -19.75 -13.56 5.68
CA VAL A 253 -18.50 -14.33 5.51
C VAL A 253 -17.36 -13.37 5.82
N LYS A 254 -16.61 -13.64 6.88
CA LYS A 254 -15.52 -12.74 7.29
C LYS A 254 -14.26 -13.01 6.47
N VAL A 255 -13.81 -12.00 5.74
CA VAL A 255 -12.58 -12.05 4.94
C VAL A 255 -11.53 -11.21 5.64
N ASN A 256 -10.62 -11.88 6.34
CA ASN A 256 -9.52 -11.21 7.03
C ASN A 256 -8.35 -10.98 6.07
N ALA A 257 -7.49 -10.01 6.40
CA ALA A 257 -6.19 -9.90 5.76
C ALA A 257 -5.38 -11.20 5.99
N PRO A 258 -4.69 -11.73 4.96
CA PRO A 258 -3.82 -12.88 5.10
C PRO A 258 -2.61 -12.53 5.97
N SER A 259 -1.98 -13.56 6.55
CA SER A 259 -0.71 -13.38 7.25
C SER A 259 0.41 -12.97 6.28
N ALA A 260 1.52 -12.44 6.80
CA ALA A 260 2.69 -12.14 5.96
C ALA A 260 3.21 -13.41 5.24
N GLU A 261 3.20 -14.56 5.93
CA GLU A 261 3.60 -15.85 5.35
C GLU A 261 2.66 -16.31 4.24
N ASP A 262 1.34 -16.17 4.43
CA ASP A 262 0.37 -16.52 3.40
C ASP A 262 0.43 -15.56 2.22
N THR A 263 0.68 -14.26 2.47
CA THR A 263 0.88 -13.27 1.41
C THR A 263 2.10 -13.60 0.56
N PHE A 264 3.19 -14.04 1.18
CA PHE A 264 4.36 -14.50 0.43
C PHE A 264 4.02 -15.66 -0.52
N LYS A 265 3.22 -16.64 -0.07
CA LYS A 265 2.74 -17.74 -0.93
C LYS A 265 1.82 -17.24 -2.04
N ILE A 266 0.97 -16.25 -1.77
CA ILE A 266 0.13 -15.59 -2.79
C ILE A 266 1.02 -14.94 -3.86
N LEU A 267 2.05 -14.18 -3.44
CA LEU A 267 3.00 -13.55 -4.36
C LEU A 267 3.75 -14.59 -5.20
N GLN A 268 4.15 -15.72 -4.62
CA GLN A 268 4.78 -16.82 -5.38
C GLN A 268 3.84 -17.41 -6.44
N GLY A 269 2.54 -17.48 -6.16
CA GLY A 269 1.55 -18.00 -7.11
C GLY A 269 1.24 -17.07 -8.28
N ILE A 270 1.26 -15.75 -8.05
CA ILE A 270 1.05 -14.75 -9.10
C ILE A 270 2.35 -14.30 -9.78
N ARG A 271 3.51 -14.72 -9.25
CA ARG A 271 4.84 -14.34 -9.74
C ARG A 271 4.96 -14.49 -11.25
N ASP A 272 4.63 -15.67 -11.76
CA ASP A 272 4.84 -16.01 -13.17
C ASP A 272 3.97 -15.14 -14.09
N LEU A 273 2.79 -14.71 -13.62
CA LEU A 273 1.91 -13.79 -14.34
C LEU A 273 2.56 -12.41 -14.52
N TYR A 274 3.08 -11.82 -13.44
CA TYR A 274 3.75 -10.51 -13.50
C TYR A 274 5.10 -10.57 -14.22
N GLN A 275 5.86 -11.66 -14.07
CA GLN A 275 7.12 -11.87 -14.78
C GLN A 275 6.89 -11.93 -16.29
N GLN A 276 5.84 -12.60 -16.76
CA GLN A 276 5.49 -12.67 -18.18
C GLN A 276 4.95 -11.33 -18.69
N HIS A 277 4.08 -10.67 -17.91
CA HIS A 277 3.48 -9.39 -18.30
C HIS A 277 4.53 -8.29 -18.48
N HIS A 278 5.48 -8.18 -17.55
CA HIS A 278 6.49 -7.09 -17.54
C HIS A 278 7.86 -7.52 -18.09
N ASN A 279 8.03 -8.79 -18.48
CA ASN A 279 9.30 -9.36 -18.92
C ASN A 279 10.48 -9.16 -17.92
N VAL A 280 10.19 -9.33 -16.63
CA VAL A 280 11.17 -9.22 -15.54
C VAL A 280 11.29 -10.54 -14.78
N ILE A 281 12.40 -10.73 -14.05
CA ILE A 281 12.57 -11.83 -13.11
C ILE A 281 12.37 -11.30 -11.69
N LEU A 282 11.44 -11.93 -10.97
CA LEU A 282 11.08 -11.61 -9.59
C LEU A 282 11.54 -12.75 -8.67
N PRO A 283 12.75 -12.68 -8.07
CA PRO A 283 13.25 -13.72 -7.17
C PRO A 283 12.51 -13.72 -5.82
N ASP A 284 12.61 -14.82 -5.07
CA ASP A 284 11.91 -14.98 -3.78
C ASP A 284 12.28 -13.91 -2.75
N GLU A 285 13.53 -13.42 -2.77
CA GLU A 285 13.97 -12.33 -1.89
C GLU A 285 13.26 -11.00 -2.16
N VAL A 286 12.90 -10.73 -3.43
CA VAL A 286 12.12 -9.55 -3.84
C VAL A 286 10.69 -9.67 -3.38
N LEU A 287 10.07 -10.84 -3.54
CA LEU A 287 8.70 -11.08 -3.07
C LEU A 287 8.62 -10.96 -1.54
N LYS A 288 9.62 -11.50 -0.83
CA LYS A 288 9.71 -11.37 0.62
C LYS A 288 9.89 -9.92 1.04
N ALA A 289 10.79 -9.18 0.39
CA ALA A 289 10.97 -7.76 0.63
C ALA A 289 9.69 -6.95 0.38
N ALA A 290 8.92 -7.28 -0.67
CA ALA A 290 7.66 -6.61 -0.95
C ALA A 290 6.62 -6.80 0.17
N VAL A 291 6.55 -8.00 0.77
CA VAL A 291 5.70 -8.23 1.95
C VAL A 291 6.23 -7.45 3.15
N ASP A 292 7.51 -7.63 3.50
CA ASP A 292 8.11 -7.04 4.70
C ASP A 292 8.04 -5.51 4.65
N TYR A 293 8.41 -4.90 3.53
CA TYR A 293 8.37 -3.46 3.34
C TYR A 293 6.94 -2.91 3.26
N SER A 294 6.01 -3.59 2.60
CA SER A 294 4.62 -3.12 2.57
C SER A 294 3.98 -3.17 3.97
N VAL A 295 4.33 -4.14 4.82
CA VAL A 295 3.88 -4.19 6.21
C VAL A 295 4.43 -3.01 7.02
N GLN A 296 5.71 -2.72 6.86
CA GLN A 296 6.39 -1.70 7.65
C GLN A 296 6.10 -0.27 7.20
N TYR A 297 6.14 -0.01 5.90
CA TYR A 297 6.13 1.33 5.31
C TYR A 297 4.77 1.74 4.73
N ILE A 298 3.84 0.79 4.50
CA ILE A 298 2.50 1.05 3.94
C ILE A 298 1.40 0.50 4.88
N PRO A 299 1.21 1.09 6.09
CA PRO A 299 0.26 0.57 7.08
C PRO A 299 -1.22 0.84 6.74
N GLN A 300 -1.50 1.78 5.83
CA GLN A 300 -2.87 2.21 5.51
C GLN A 300 -3.64 1.23 4.63
N ARG A 301 -2.92 0.35 3.92
CA ARG A 301 -3.51 -0.66 3.05
C ARG A 301 -3.36 -2.03 3.69
N SER A 302 -4.33 -2.88 3.40
CA SER A 302 -4.35 -4.26 3.90
C SER A 302 -3.56 -5.17 2.97
N LEU A 303 -2.98 -6.22 3.53
CA LEU A 303 -2.49 -7.34 2.73
C LEU A 303 -3.69 -8.09 2.11
N PRO A 304 -3.53 -8.73 0.94
CA PRO A 304 -2.29 -8.83 0.15
C PRO A 304 -2.10 -7.66 -0.85
N ASP A 305 -3.12 -6.84 -1.08
CA ASP A 305 -3.16 -5.79 -2.12
C ASP A 305 -1.91 -4.91 -2.17
N LYS A 306 -1.49 -4.34 -1.04
CA LYS A 306 -0.30 -3.47 -1.00
C LYS A 306 1.02 -4.16 -1.39
N ALA A 307 1.12 -5.47 -1.17
CA ALA A 307 2.33 -6.21 -1.53
C ALA A 307 2.33 -6.56 -3.02
N ILE A 308 1.16 -6.89 -3.56
CA ILE A 308 0.96 -7.13 -5.00
C ILE A 308 1.26 -5.86 -5.79
N ASP A 309 0.67 -4.73 -5.37
CA ASP A 309 0.89 -3.43 -5.99
C ASP A 309 2.38 -3.02 -5.97
N LEU A 310 3.09 -3.30 -4.88
CA LEU A 310 4.51 -3.00 -4.78
C LEU A 310 5.35 -3.86 -5.75
N VAL A 311 5.00 -5.13 -5.94
CA VAL A 311 5.64 -6.00 -6.94
C VAL A 311 5.34 -5.50 -8.35
N ASP A 312 4.10 -5.12 -8.63
CA ASP A 312 3.67 -4.63 -9.94
C ASP A 312 4.35 -3.31 -10.31
N VAL A 313 4.36 -2.33 -9.41
CA VAL A 313 5.06 -1.04 -9.60
C VAL A 313 6.57 -1.26 -9.81
N THR A 314 7.18 -2.18 -9.05
CA THR A 314 8.61 -2.51 -9.21
C THR A 314 8.87 -3.13 -10.58
N ALA A 315 8.06 -4.11 -10.99
CA ALA A 315 8.18 -4.76 -12.29
C ALA A 315 7.97 -3.78 -13.46
N ALA A 316 6.92 -2.97 -13.40
CA ALA A 316 6.62 -1.95 -14.40
C ALA A 316 7.74 -0.92 -14.51
N HIS A 317 8.34 -0.51 -13.39
CA HIS A 317 9.44 0.43 -13.39
C HIS A 317 10.71 -0.14 -14.03
N LEU A 318 11.08 -1.37 -13.68
CA LEU A 318 12.23 -2.05 -14.27
C LEU A 318 12.03 -2.27 -15.78
N ALA A 319 10.83 -2.66 -16.18
CA ALA A 319 10.46 -2.78 -17.60
C ALA A 319 10.58 -1.43 -18.34
N ALA A 320 10.21 -0.32 -17.70
CA ALA A 320 10.32 1.01 -18.28
C ALA A 320 11.77 1.52 -18.39
N GLN A 321 12.65 1.17 -17.44
CA GLN A 321 14.08 1.50 -17.49
C GLN A 321 14.82 0.70 -18.56
N HIS A 322 14.35 -0.52 -18.83
CA HIS A 322 14.89 -1.42 -19.84
C HIS A 322 13.83 -1.68 -20.92
N PRO A 323 13.46 -0.65 -21.70
CA PRO A 323 12.48 -0.83 -22.75
C PRO A 323 13.01 -1.88 -23.72
N VAL A 324 12.31 -3.00 -23.80
CA VAL A 324 12.56 -3.99 -24.84
C VAL A 324 12.39 -3.30 -26.19
N THR A 325 13.36 -3.46 -27.08
CA THR A 325 13.16 -3.09 -28.49
C THR A 325 11.94 -3.85 -28.97
N ASP A 326 10.93 -3.14 -29.46
CA ASP A 326 9.71 -3.75 -30.00
C ASP A 326 10.09 -4.64 -31.17
N VAL A 327 10.17 -5.95 -30.91
CA VAL A 327 10.53 -6.96 -31.91
C VAL A 327 9.57 -6.88 -33.09
N HIS A 328 8.29 -6.57 -32.87
CA HIS A 328 7.32 -6.39 -33.95
C HIS A 328 7.58 -5.13 -34.78
N ALA A 329 8.09 -4.05 -34.19
CA ALA A 329 8.52 -2.88 -34.95
C ALA A 329 9.73 -3.22 -35.85
N VAL A 330 10.68 -4.00 -35.33
CA VAL A 330 11.86 -4.46 -36.11
C VAL A 330 11.43 -5.46 -37.20
N GLU A 331 10.49 -6.37 -36.92
CA GLU A 331 9.91 -7.29 -37.90
C GLU A 331 9.19 -6.54 -39.04
N ARG A 332 8.43 -5.48 -38.73
CA ARG A 332 7.83 -4.61 -39.75
C ARG A 332 8.87 -3.86 -40.56
N GLU A 333 9.98 -3.43 -39.95
CA GLU A 333 11.10 -2.80 -40.66
C GLU A 333 11.79 -3.81 -41.60
N ILE A 334 11.95 -5.07 -41.18
CA ILE A 334 12.46 -6.16 -42.03
C ILE A 334 11.54 -6.41 -43.21
N GLU A 335 10.22 -6.42 -43.00
CA GLU A 335 9.25 -6.63 -44.07
C GLU A 335 9.25 -5.48 -45.09
N ALA A 336 9.37 -4.24 -44.62
CA ALA A 336 9.53 -3.06 -45.47
C ALA A 336 10.84 -3.07 -46.27
N GLU A 337 11.95 -3.49 -45.67
CA GLU A 337 13.23 -3.64 -46.37
C GLU A 337 13.22 -4.82 -47.36
N LYS A 338 12.49 -5.91 -47.08
CA LYS A 338 12.26 -7.01 -48.04
C LYS A 338 11.49 -6.53 -49.26
N ASP A 339 10.43 -5.74 -49.08
CA ASP A 339 9.66 -5.15 -50.19
C ASP A 339 10.52 -4.19 -51.03
N LYS A 340 11.39 -3.39 -50.39
CA LYS A 340 12.38 -2.55 -51.12
C LYS A 340 13.40 -3.39 -51.89
N GLN A 341 13.88 -4.48 -51.28
CA GLN A 341 14.82 -5.39 -51.92
C GLN A 341 14.20 -6.03 -53.18
N GLU A 342 12.97 -6.52 -53.09
CA GLU A 342 12.25 -7.11 -54.22
C GLU A 342 12.07 -6.11 -55.36
N LYS A 343 11.62 -4.89 -55.06
CA LYS A 343 11.47 -3.81 -56.07
C LYS A 343 12.79 -3.39 -56.71
N ALA A 344 13.87 -3.34 -55.93
CA ALA A 344 15.20 -3.03 -56.46
C ALA A 344 15.73 -4.13 -57.40
N VAL A 345 15.44 -5.41 -57.09
CA VAL A 345 15.77 -6.54 -57.96
C VAL A 345 14.97 -6.49 -59.27
N GLU A 346 13.67 -6.18 -59.21
CA GLU A 346 12.82 -6.03 -60.41
C GLU A 346 13.29 -4.87 -61.32
N ALA A 347 13.81 -3.80 -60.72
CA ALA A 347 14.37 -2.65 -61.43
C ALA A 347 15.82 -2.83 -61.90
N GLU A 348 16.42 -4.00 -61.67
CA GLU A 348 17.85 -4.30 -61.93
C GLU A 348 18.85 -3.37 -61.19
N ASP A 349 18.41 -2.74 -60.09
CA ASP A 349 19.28 -1.95 -59.20
C ASP A 349 19.92 -2.84 -58.13
N PHE A 350 21.00 -3.52 -58.54
CA PHE A 350 21.71 -4.48 -57.70
C PHE A 350 22.41 -3.83 -56.49
N GLU A 351 22.74 -2.54 -56.55
CA GLU A 351 23.39 -1.84 -55.44
C GLU A 351 22.38 -1.54 -54.33
N ALA A 352 21.19 -1.05 -54.70
CA ALA A 352 20.09 -0.86 -53.75
C ALA A 352 19.62 -2.20 -53.12
N ALA A 353 19.52 -3.27 -53.92
CA ALA A 353 19.17 -4.59 -53.42
C ALA A 353 20.19 -5.16 -52.42
N LEU A 354 21.49 -4.93 -52.65
CA LEU A 354 22.55 -5.36 -51.73
C LEU A 354 22.51 -4.57 -50.41
N ASN A 355 22.25 -3.27 -50.47
CA ASN A 355 22.10 -2.42 -49.28
C ASN A 355 20.90 -2.85 -48.42
N ALA A 356 19.74 -3.08 -49.04
CA ALA A 356 18.54 -3.58 -48.36
C ALA A 356 18.80 -4.96 -47.71
N LYS A 357 19.46 -5.88 -48.43
CA LYS A 357 19.85 -7.20 -47.89
C LYS A 357 20.80 -7.10 -46.69
N THR A 358 21.76 -6.19 -46.74
CA THR A 358 22.71 -5.96 -45.63
C THR A 358 21.96 -5.42 -44.41
N ARG A 359 21.02 -4.49 -44.63
CA ARG A 359 20.17 -3.93 -43.59
C ARG A 359 19.24 -4.98 -42.96
N ILE A 360 18.64 -5.86 -43.76
CA ILE A 360 17.84 -7.00 -43.28
C ILE A 360 18.69 -7.89 -42.37
N ALA A 361 19.91 -8.25 -42.78
CA ALA A 361 20.78 -9.10 -41.97
C ALA A 361 21.20 -8.44 -40.63
N GLU A 362 21.35 -7.11 -40.60
CA GLU A 362 21.56 -6.37 -39.35
C GLU A 362 20.32 -6.38 -38.44
N LEU A 363 19.13 -6.18 -39.02
CA LEU A 363 17.86 -6.18 -38.28
C LEU A 363 17.50 -7.58 -37.76
N GLU A 364 17.72 -8.64 -38.56
CA GLU A 364 17.55 -10.03 -38.15
C GLU A 364 18.48 -10.40 -36.98
N LYS A 365 19.75 -9.97 -37.03
CA LYS A 365 20.68 -10.11 -35.89
C LYS A 365 20.23 -9.33 -34.65
N LYS A 366 19.60 -8.16 -34.82
CA LYS A 366 19.00 -7.45 -33.69
C LYS A 366 17.89 -8.30 -33.09
N VAL A 367 16.96 -8.83 -33.90
CA VAL A 367 15.87 -9.69 -33.39
C VAL A 367 16.40 -10.92 -32.66
N GLU A 368 17.38 -11.64 -33.22
CA GLU A 368 17.98 -12.84 -32.59
C GLU A 368 18.67 -12.53 -31.25
N ASN A 369 19.34 -11.39 -31.13
CA ASN A 369 20.03 -11.00 -29.89
C ASN A 369 19.08 -10.45 -28.80
N HIS A 370 17.80 -10.21 -29.09
CA HIS A 370 16.86 -9.64 -28.13
C HIS A 370 16.11 -10.68 -27.29
N THR A 371 16.16 -11.97 -27.64
CA THR A 371 15.23 -12.96 -27.07
C THR A 371 15.70 -13.63 -25.77
N GLU A 372 17.01 -13.70 -25.49
CA GLU A 372 17.55 -14.49 -24.35
C GLU A 372 18.32 -13.66 -23.28
N ASP A 373 18.86 -12.48 -23.61
CA ASP A 373 19.86 -11.79 -22.76
C ASP A 373 19.38 -10.55 -21.97
N MET A 374 18.09 -10.18 -22.01
CA MET A 374 17.62 -8.90 -21.40
C MET A 374 16.46 -9.03 -20.39
N LYS A 375 16.23 -10.20 -19.79
CA LYS A 375 15.30 -10.25 -18.64
C LYS A 375 15.93 -9.58 -17.43
N VAL A 376 15.41 -8.42 -17.08
CA VAL A 376 15.88 -7.64 -15.93
C VAL A 376 15.47 -8.37 -14.66
N THR A 377 16.44 -8.65 -13.79
CA THR A 377 16.17 -9.27 -12.50
C THR A 377 15.97 -8.18 -11.47
N ALA A 378 14.79 -8.16 -10.84
CA ALA A 378 14.50 -7.26 -9.74
C ALA A 378 15.38 -7.61 -8.54
N THR A 379 15.78 -6.57 -7.83
CA THR A 379 16.54 -6.65 -6.58
C THR A 379 15.71 -6.11 -5.42
N VAL A 380 16.14 -6.40 -4.20
CA VAL A 380 15.49 -5.85 -2.97
C VAL A 380 15.55 -4.32 -2.97
N ASN A 381 16.59 -3.72 -3.54
CA ASN A 381 16.72 -2.26 -3.63
C ASN A 381 15.68 -1.64 -4.56
N ASP A 382 15.30 -2.32 -5.65
CA ASP A 382 14.26 -1.83 -6.56
C ASP A 382 12.90 -1.77 -5.86
N VAL A 383 12.61 -2.74 -5.00
CA VAL A 383 11.42 -2.72 -4.13
C VAL A 383 11.48 -1.55 -3.15
N ALA A 384 12.64 -1.31 -2.53
CA ALA A 384 12.84 -0.19 -1.61
C ALA A 384 12.64 1.16 -2.30
N GLU A 385 13.14 1.32 -3.53
CA GLU A 385 12.98 2.53 -4.33
C GLU A 385 11.51 2.72 -4.77
N SER A 386 10.81 1.64 -5.11
CA SER A 386 9.37 1.70 -5.39
C SER A 386 8.58 2.17 -4.17
N VAL A 387 8.91 1.69 -2.95
CA VAL A 387 8.31 2.21 -1.72
C VAL A 387 8.59 3.70 -1.56
N GLU A 388 9.83 4.13 -1.79
CA GLU A 388 10.22 5.55 -1.72
C GLU A 388 9.43 6.41 -2.70
N ARG A 389 9.24 5.96 -3.95
CA ARG A 389 8.43 6.68 -4.93
C ARG A 389 6.96 6.76 -4.55
N MET A 390 6.40 5.67 -4.00
CA MET A 390 4.99 5.61 -3.62
C MET A 390 4.67 6.41 -2.35
N THR A 391 5.61 6.48 -1.42
CA THR A 391 5.36 6.99 -0.06
C THR A 391 6.16 8.24 0.28
N GLY A 392 7.18 8.58 -0.51
CA GLY A 392 8.17 9.61 -0.20
C GLY A 392 9.18 9.19 0.89
N ILE A 393 9.15 7.94 1.35
CA ILE A 393 10.00 7.46 2.45
C ILE A 393 11.29 6.86 1.88
N PRO A 394 12.49 7.38 2.19
CA PRO A 394 13.74 6.88 1.64
C PRO A 394 14.16 5.52 2.22
N VAL A 395 13.56 4.43 1.73
CA VAL A 395 13.85 3.05 2.17
C VAL A 395 15.12 2.50 1.53
N SER A 396 15.45 2.94 0.31
CA SER A 396 16.65 2.53 -0.44
C SER A 396 17.96 2.78 0.34
N GLN A 397 17.95 3.76 1.23
CA GLN A 397 19.09 4.18 2.03
C GLN A 397 19.25 3.37 3.34
N MET A 398 18.31 2.46 3.66
CA MET A 398 18.16 1.86 4.99
C MET A 398 18.67 0.41 5.15
N GLY A 399 19.02 -0.33 4.08
CA GLY A 399 19.26 -1.79 4.18
C GLY A 399 20.66 -2.23 4.68
N ALA A 400 21.73 -1.55 4.26
CA ALA A 400 23.12 -1.90 4.59
C ALA A 400 23.96 -0.68 5.01
N SER A 401 23.66 0.50 4.44
CA SER A 401 24.24 1.80 4.82
C SER A 401 23.71 2.36 6.14
N ASP A 402 22.62 1.82 6.68
CA ASP A 402 22.00 2.36 7.90
C ASP A 402 22.93 2.30 9.10
N ILE A 403 23.70 1.22 9.28
CA ILE A 403 24.61 1.09 10.42
C ILE A 403 25.71 2.15 10.34
N GLU A 404 26.28 2.41 9.16
CA GLU A 404 27.31 3.44 8.97
C GLU A 404 26.73 4.84 9.15
N ARG A 405 25.55 5.11 8.56
CA ARG A 405 24.85 6.39 8.77
C ARG A 405 24.51 6.62 10.24
N LEU A 406 24.05 5.60 10.94
CA LEU A 406 23.74 5.65 12.37
C LEU A 406 24.99 5.90 13.21
N LYS A 407 26.14 5.31 12.85
CA LYS A 407 27.43 5.55 13.53
C LYS A 407 27.85 7.02 13.42
N ASP A 408 27.73 7.59 12.22
CA ASP A 408 28.21 8.95 11.92
C ASP A 408 27.17 10.05 12.18
N MET A 409 25.95 9.69 12.63
CA MET A 409 24.86 10.62 12.92
C MET A 409 25.26 11.72 13.91
N ALA A 410 25.90 11.35 15.02
CA ALA A 410 26.30 12.31 16.04
C ALA A 410 27.24 13.37 15.45
N HIS A 411 28.27 12.94 14.73
CA HIS A 411 29.22 13.84 14.08
C HIS A 411 28.54 14.75 13.05
N ARG A 412 27.64 14.23 12.20
CA ARG A 412 26.90 15.07 11.24
C ARG A 412 26.03 16.12 11.93
N LEU A 413 25.39 15.76 13.04
CA LEU A 413 24.57 16.69 13.82
C LEU A 413 25.41 17.74 14.55
N GLU A 414 26.57 17.39 15.10
CA GLU A 414 27.51 18.31 15.77
C GLU A 414 28.00 19.42 14.82
N HIS A 415 28.24 19.11 13.54
CA HIS A 415 28.62 20.13 12.54
C HIS A 415 27.52 21.17 12.25
N LYS A 416 26.27 20.90 12.62
CA LYS A 416 25.12 21.78 12.36
C LYS A 416 24.50 22.35 13.64
N VAL A 417 24.64 21.67 14.77
CA VAL A 417 24.07 22.06 16.07
C VAL A 417 25.23 22.42 17.00
N ILE A 418 25.51 23.71 17.09
CA ILE A 418 26.67 24.23 17.81
C ILE A 418 26.38 24.35 19.31
N GLY A 419 27.37 23.98 20.14
CA GLY A 419 27.35 24.20 21.60
C GLY A 419 26.47 23.22 22.38
N GLN A 420 26.01 22.13 21.75
CA GLN A 420 25.06 21.17 22.35
C GLN A 420 25.50 19.71 22.17
N ASP A 421 26.81 19.44 22.24
CA ASP A 421 27.42 18.13 21.95
C ASP A 421 26.79 17.00 22.79
N LYS A 422 26.58 17.25 24.09
CA LYS A 422 25.93 16.28 25.00
C LYS A 422 24.49 15.95 24.56
N ALA A 423 23.75 16.95 24.06
CA ALA A 423 22.39 16.76 23.58
C ALA A 423 22.39 15.91 22.31
N VAL A 424 23.29 16.21 21.36
CA VAL A 424 23.46 15.45 20.13
C VAL A 424 23.83 14.00 20.42
N GLU A 425 24.79 13.76 21.31
CA GLU A 425 25.22 12.41 21.67
C GLU A 425 24.08 11.60 22.31
N ALA A 426 23.31 12.22 23.21
CA ALA A 426 22.17 11.58 23.88
C ALA A 426 21.07 11.19 22.88
N VAL A 427 20.69 12.09 21.97
CA VAL A 427 19.71 11.81 20.90
C VAL A 427 20.21 10.70 19.99
N ALA A 428 21.44 10.83 19.47
CA ALA A 428 22.02 9.84 18.56
C ALA A 428 22.15 8.46 19.21
N ARG A 429 22.50 8.40 20.51
CA ARG A 429 22.58 7.13 21.25
C ARG A 429 21.22 6.46 21.42
N ALA A 430 20.16 7.22 21.72
CA ALA A 430 18.81 6.68 21.85
C ALA A 430 18.29 6.13 20.52
N ILE A 431 18.46 6.88 19.43
CA ILE A 431 18.02 6.45 18.09
C ILE A 431 18.79 5.23 17.61
N ARG A 432 20.12 5.20 17.81
CA ARG A 432 20.95 4.02 17.50
C ARG A 432 20.46 2.77 18.21
N ARG A 433 20.07 2.87 19.48
CA ARG A 433 19.58 1.73 20.27
C ARG A 433 18.29 1.16 19.69
N ASN A 434 17.34 2.04 19.36
CA ASN A 434 16.06 1.63 18.80
C ASN A 434 16.25 1.02 17.39
N ARG A 435 17.03 1.68 16.53
CA ARG A 435 17.31 1.20 15.16
C ARG A 435 18.16 -0.07 15.11
N ALA A 436 19.00 -0.33 16.11
CA ALA A 436 19.72 -1.60 16.25
C ALA A 436 18.83 -2.76 16.72
N GLY A 437 17.54 -2.53 16.97
CA GLY A 437 16.61 -3.56 17.44
C GLY A 437 16.80 -3.95 18.90
N PHE A 438 17.50 -3.13 19.69
CA PHE A 438 17.72 -3.35 21.13
C PHE A 438 16.63 -2.68 22.00
N ASP A 439 15.47 -2.41 21.42
CA ASP A 439 14.33 -1.78 22.10
C ASP A 439 13.05 -2.60 21.88
N GLU A 440 12.08 -2.43 22.78
CA GLU A 440 10.77 -3.06 22.69
C GLU A 440 10.02 -2.42 21.52
N GLY A 441 9.91 -3.10 20.36
CA GLY A 441 9.40 -2.59 19.07
C GLY A 441 7.93 -2.10 19.03
N ASN A 442 7.37 -1.72 20.18
CA ASN A 442 6.07 -1.08 20.33
C ASN A 442 6.15 0.42 20.69
N ARG A 443 7.33 1.03 20.78
CA ARG A 443 7.49 2.47 21.09
C ARG A 443 7.86 3.29 19.84
N PRO A 444 7.68 4.63 19.87
CA PRO A 444 8.30 5.53 18.90
C PRO A 444 9.83 5.31 18.81
N ILE A 445 10.45 5.70 17.70
CA ILE A 445 11.90 5.53 17.47
C ILE A 445 12.73 6.21 18.57
N GLY A 446 12.23 7.34 19.06
CA GLY A 446 12.79 8.04 20.20
C GLY A 446 11.78 9.05 20.75
N SER A 447 11.72 9.16 22.07
CA SER A 447 10.98 10.18 22.79
C SER A 447 11.95 11.01 23.64
N PHE A 448 11.97 12.33 23.39
CA PHE A 448 12.88 13.25 24.04
C PHE A 448 12.15 14.44 24.66
N LEU A 449 12.62 14.88 25.82
CA LEU A 449 12.24 16.16 26.40
C LEU A 449 13.45 17.09 26.39
N PHE A 450 13.43 18.11 25.55
CA PHE A 450 14.46 19.14 25.43
C PHE A 450 14.16 20.29 26.38
N VAL A 451 15.02 20.48 27.38
CA VAL A 451 14.86 21.52 28.40
C VAL A 451 16.00 22.51 28.28
N GLY A 452 15.70 23.80 28.29
CA GLY A 452 16.71 24.85 28.17
C GLY A 452 16.10 26.22 27.92
N PRO A 453 16.91 27.29 27.88
CA PRO A 453 16.42 28.62 27.57
C PRO A 453 15.94 28.74 26.11
N THR A 454 15.27 29.84 25.78
CA THR A 454 14.86 30.10 24.40
C THR A 454 16.07 30.44 23.54
N GLY A 455 16.09 29.96 22.28
CA GLY A 455 17.11 30.39 21.32
C GLY A 455 18.45 29.64 21.35
N VAL A 456 18.59 28.58 22.15
CA VAL A 456 19.83 27.78 22.26
C VAL A 456 19.95 26.60 21.27
N GLY A 457 18.96 26.38 20.40
CA GLY A 457 19.02 25.36 19.35
C GLY A 457 18.12 24.13 19.51
N LYS A 458 17.20 24.10 20.48
CA LYS A 458 16.22 22.99 20.68
C LYS A 458 15.49 22.59 19.39
N THR A 459 14.90 23.57 18.70
CA THR A 459 14.18 23.35 17.44
C THR A 459 15.13 23.06 16.27
N GLU A 460 16.36 23.56 16.31
CA GLU A 460 17.35 23.32 15.26
C GLU A 460 17.81 21.87 15.28
N LEU A 461 18.06 21.30 16.46
CA LEU A 461 18.36 19.87 16.59
C LEU A 461 17.24 19.00 16.00
N ALA A 462 15.97 19.34 16.26
CA ALA A 462 14.84 18.65 15.64
C ALA A 462 14.89 18.74 14.11
N LYS A 463 15.17 19.93 13.54
CA LYS A 463 15.27 20.10 12.08
C LYS A 463 16.41 19.32 11.44
N GLN A 464 17.58 19.35 12.05
CA GLN A 464 18.74 18.61 11.55
C GLN A 464 18.53 17.11 11.69
N LEU A 465 17.85 16.68 12.75
CA LEU A 465 17.48 15.28 12.91
C LEU A 465 16.48 14.82 11.84
N ALA A 466 15.48 15.64 11.51
CA ALA A 466 14.53 15.33 10.43
C ALA A 466 15.25 15.16 9.09
N LEU A 467 16.19 16.06 8.78
CA LEU A 467 17.02 15.98 7.58
C LEU A 467 17.86 14.70 7.55
N ASP A 468 18.54 14.35 8.65
CA ASP A 468 19.43 13.19 8.69
C ASP A 468 18.68 11.85 8.67
N MET A 469 17.52 11.78 9.34
CA MET A 469 16.71 10.55 9.43
C MET A 469 15.74 10.35 8.29
N PHE A 470 15.13 11.42 7.79
CA PHE A 470 14.01 11.36 6.84
C PHE A 470 14.32 12.08 5.51
N GLY A 471 15.53 12.63 5.35
CA GLY A 471 15.98 13.26 4.10
C GLY A 471 15.43 14.66 3.87
N THR A 472 14.50 15.15 4.69
CA THR A 472 13.91 16.48 4.56
C THR A 472 13.69 17.16 5.92
N LYS A 473 13.93 18.47 5.98
CA LYS A 473 13.63 19.30 7.17
C LYS A 473 12.11 19.48 7.39
N ASP A 474 11.29 19.17 6.39
CA ASP A 474 9.83 19.35 6.43
C ASP A 474 9.10 18.15 7.01
N ALA A 475 9.80 17.03 7.28
CA ALA A 475 9.27 15.86 7.97
C ALA A 475 9.08 16.14 9.49
N ILE A 476 8.47 17.28 9.82
CA ILE A 476 8.21 17.72 11.19
C ILE A 476 6.75 18.13 11.30
N ILE A 477 6.02 17.46 12.18
CA ILE A 477 4.69 17.87 12.62
C ILE A 477 4.87 18.69 13.89
N ARG A 478 4.85 20.01 13.73
CA ARG A 478 4.95 20.95 14.86
C ARG A 478 3.57 21.21 15.46
N LEU A 479 3.47 21.06 16.77
CA LEU A 479 2.31 21.42 17.59
C LEU A 479 2.73 22.44 18.63
N ASP A 480 2.15 23.63 18.57
CA ASP A 480 2.35 24.68 19.58
C ASP A 480 1.43 24.40 20.77
N MET A 481 2.01 24.01 21.91
CA MET A 481 1.24 23.61 23.09
C MET A 481 0.49 24.78 23.76
N SER A 482 0.81 26.03 23.41
CA SER A 482 0.02 27.18 23.82
C SER A 482 -1.38 27.18 23.19
N GLU A 483 -1.57 26.58 22.01
CA GLU A 483 -2.90 26.40 21.41
C GLU A 483 -3.75 25.30 22.09
N TYR A 484 -3.13 24.53 22.99
CA TYR A 484 -3.68 23.40 23.72
C TYR A 484 -3.80 23.66 25.23
N SER A 485 -3.81 24.93 25.64
CA SER A 485 -3.96 25.32 27.04
C SER A 485 -5.38 25.11 27.59
N ASP A 486 -6.38 25.01 26.71
CA ASP A 486 -7.77 24.74 27.09
C ASP A 486 -8.07 23.23 27.02
N ARG A 487 -8.87 22.75 27.96
CA ARG A 487 -9.36 21.38 28.05
C ARG A 487 -10.10 20.93 26.79
N THR A 488 -10.80 21.84 26.10
CA THR A 488 -11.52 21.51 24.86
C THR A 488 -10.58 21.22 23.69
N ALA A 489 -9.31 21.62 23.77
CA ALA A 489 -8.32 21.45 22.71
C ALA A 489 -7.89 19.99 22.48
N VAL A 490 -8.26 19.06 23.37
CA VAL A 490 -8.08 17.61 23.15
C VAL A 490 -8.71 17.19 21.82
N SER A 491 -9.87 17.76 21.47
CA SER A 491 -10.55 17.49 20.20
C SER A 491 -9.76 17.94 18.97
N LYS A 492 -8.90 18.96 19.08
CA LYS A 492 -7.99 19.37 17.99
C LYS A 492 -6.90 18.32 17.73
N LEU A 493 -6.55 17.51 18.73
CA LEU A 493 -5.49 16.52 18.61
C LEU A 493 -5.99 15.21 17.97
N ILE A 494 -7.16 14.73 18.39
CA ILE A 494 -7.71 13.42 17.99
C ILE A 494 -8.99 13.50 17.17
N GLY A 495 -9.53 14.69 16.93
CA GLY A 495 -10.84 14.88 16.30
C GLY A 495 -11.98 14.86 17.31
N THR A 496 -13.18 15.19 16.86
CA THR A 496 -14.39 15.14 17.68
C THR A 496 -15.06 13.77 17.58
N THR A 497 -15.88 13.43 18.58
CA THR A 497 -16.65 12.18 18.60
C THR A 497 -17.89 12.28 17.71
N ALA A 498 -18.41 11.14 17.25
CA ALA A 498 -19.63 11.08 16.44
C ALA A 498 -20.79 11.90 17.04
N GLY A 499 -21.38 12.77 16.21
CA GLY A 499 -22.48 13.65 16.59
C GLY A 499 -22.08 15.06 17.04
N TYR A 500 -20.78 15.37 17.10
CA TYR A 500 -20.27 16.72 17.34
C TYR A 500 -19.85 17.43 16.05
N VAL A 501 -19.90 18.76 16.04
CA VAL A 501 -19.42 19.58 14.92
C VAL A 501 -17.92 19.32 14.72
N GLY A 502 -17.50 19.11 13.47
CA GLY A 502 -16.12 18.78 13.12
C GLY A 502 -15.82 17.28 13.05
N TYR A 503 -16.80 16.39 13.24
CA TYR A 503 -16.60 14.93 13.14
C TYR A 503 -16.07 14.48 11.78
N ASP A 504 -16.50 15.19 10.72
CA ASP A 504 -16.07 14.97 9.33
C ASP A 504 -14.81 15.78 8.96
N ASP A 505 -14.31 16.66 9.85
CA ASP A 505 -13.13 17.50 9.61
C ASP A 505 -11.97 17.13 10.53
N ASN A 506 -11.42 15.93 10.30
CA ASN A 506 -10.23 15.45 11.01
C ASN A 506 -8.92 15.78 10.25
N SER A 507 -9.00 16.47 9.12
CA SER A 507 -7.87 16.68 8.21
C SER A 507 -6.66 17.35 8.87
N ASN A 508 -6.90 18.16 9.91
CA ASN A 508 -5.89 18.94 10.62
C ASN A 508 -5.45 18.33 11.97
N THR A 509 -5.96 17.17 12.36
CA THR A 509 -5.61 16.53 13.63
C THR A 509 -4.20 15.94 13.60
N LEU A 510 -3.61 15.72 14.78
CA LEU A 510 -2.32 15.03 14.87
C LEU A 510 -2.41 13.62 14.28
N THR A 511 -3.52 12.92 14.55
CA THR A 511 -3.76 11.55 14.06
C THR A 511 -3.71 11.49 12.53
N GLU A 512 -4.40 12.37 11.82
CA GLU A 512 -4.39 12.37 10.35
C GLU A 512 -3.06 12.86 9.75
N ARG A 513 -2.38 13.83 10.38
CA ARG A 513 -1.04 14.26 9.94
C ARG A 513 -0.01 13.13 10.03
N VAL A 514 -0.02 12.37 11.14
CA VAL A 514 0.86 11.21 11.32
C VAL A 514 0.43 10.05 10.43
N ARG A 515 -0.87 9.89 10.18
CA ARG A 515 -1.39 8.90 9.24
C ARG A 515 -0.86 9.13 7.82
N ARG A 516 -0.80 10.39 7.38
CA ARG A 516 -0.25 10.82 6.08
C ARG A 516 1.27 10.76 6.03
N ASN A 517 1.93 11.16 7.12
CA ASN A 517 3.39 11.18 7.25
C ASN A 517 3.86 10.38 8.49
N PRO A 518 3.86 9.03 8.43
CA PRO A 518 4.21 8.18 9.58
C PRO A 518 5.68 8.28 10.01
N TYR A 519 6.54 8.76 9.11
CA TYR A 519 7.97 8.97 9.29
C TYR A 519 8.23 10.46 9.46
N SER A 520 7.99 10.95 10.67
CA SER A 520 8.12 12.36 10.97
C SER A 520 8.58 12.57 12.41
N ILE A 521 9.12 13.76 12.65
CA ILE A 521 9.34 14.26 14.00
C ILE A 521 8.07 14.96 14.47
N ILE A 522 7.54 14.55 15.60
CA ILE A 522 6.45 15.26 16.27
C ILE A 522 7.09 16.20 17.28
N LEU A 523 7.02 17.49 17.00
CA LEU A 523 7.57 18.54 17.84
C LEU A 523 6.46 19.16 18.70
N LEU A 524 6.46 18.87 20.00
CA LEU A 524 5.56 19.46 20.99
C LEU A 524 6.26 20.66 21.63
N ASP A 525 5.97 21.85 21.13
CA ASP A 525 6.67 23.08 21.51
C ASP A 525 6.05 23.68 22.78
N GLU A 526 6.88 24.08 23.76
CA GLU A 526 6.45 24.65 25.06
C GLU A 526 5.43 23.78 25.83
N ILE A 527 5.76 22.51 26.04
CA ILE A 527 4.86 21.49 26.63
C ILE A 527 4.33 21.85 28.03
N GLU A 528 5.00 22.73 28.77
CA GLU A 528 4.50 23.26 30.05
C GLU A 528 3.24 24.12 29.93
N LYS A 529 2.87 24.57 28.72
CA LYS A 529 1.69 25.42 28.47
C LYS A 529 0.41 24.61 28.17
N ALA A 530 0.53 23.32 27.88
CA ALA A 530 -0.60 22.46 27.58
C ALA A 530 -1.45 22.16 28.82
N ASP A 531 -2.75 21.94 28.59
CA ASP A 531 -3.63 21.39 29.62
C ASP A 531 -3.18 19.96 30.01
N PRO A 532 -3.25 19.58 31.31
CA PRO A 532 -2.88 18.25 31.77
C PRO A 532 -3.61 17.08 31.08
N GLN A 533 -4.81 17.28 30.53
CA GLN A 533 -5.54 16.24 29.80
C GLN A 533 -4.90 15.95 28.43
N VAL A 534 -4.33 16.97 27.78
CA VAL A 534 -3.58 16.81 26.53
C VAL A 534 -2.30 16.00 26.81
N ILE A 535 -1.58 16.34 27.89
CA ILE A 535 -0.39 15.60 28.33
C ILE A 535 -0.72 14.13 28.64
N THR A 536 -1.85 13.89 29.31
CA THR A 536 -2.31 12.53 29.65
C THR A 536 -2.56 11.69 28.40
N LEU A 537 -3.16 12.29 27.36
CA LEU A 537 -3.39 11.62 26.08
C LEU A 537 -2.08 11.27 25.38
N LEU A 538 -1.10 12.18 25.42
CA LEU A 538 0.23 11.96 24.84
C LEU A 538 1.02 10.82 25.50
N LEU A 539 0.73 10.45 26.76
CA LEU A 539 1.36 9.29 27.41
C LEU A 539 1.14 8.00 26.61
N GLN A 540 -0.05 7.81 26.04
CA GLN A 540 -0.36 6.62 25.23
C GLN A 540 0.55 6.54 23.99
N VAL A 541 0.84 7.69 23.41
CA VAL A 541 1.72 7.80 22.23
C VAL A 541 3.16 7.48 22.61
N LEU A 542 3.64 7.98 23.74
CA LEU A 542 5.00 7.75 24.25
C LEU A 542 5.23 6.28 24.66
N ASP A 543 4.17 5.58 25.09
CA ASP A 543 4.24 4.20 25.59
C ASP A 543 4.02 3.13 24.53
N ASP A 544 2.86 3.19 23.87
CA ASP A 544 2.41 2.12 22.97
C ASP A 544 2.64 2.48 21.51
N GLY A 545 3.18 3.67 21.23
CA GLY A 545 3.40 4.15 19.87
C GLY A 545 2.11 4.17 19.06
N ARG A 546 0.96 4.42 19.69
CA ARG A 546 -0.35 4.45 19.02
C ARG A 546 -1.29 5.45 19.66
N LEU A 547 -2.21 5.98 18.85
CA LEU A 547 -3.28 6.86 19.31
C LEU A 547 -4.56 6.51 18.56
N THR A 548 -5.67 6.37 19.29
CA THR A 548 -6.99 6.18 18.67
C THR A 548 -7.68 7.53 18.52
N ASP A 549 -8.16 7.83 17.31
CA ASP A 549 -8.86 9.07 17.00
C ASP A 549 -10.33 9.06 17.47
N GLY A 550 -11.04 10.18 17.30
CA GLY A 550 -12.45 10.33 17.65
C GLY A 550 -13.42 9.46 16.84
N GLN A 551 -12.97 8.89 15.72
CA GLN A 551 -13.73 7.96 14.87
C GLN A 551 -13.46 6.49 15.21
N GLY A 552 -12.46 6.21 16.05
CA GLY A 552 -12.04 4.86 16.43
C GLY A 552 -10.92 4.28 15.56
N ASN A 553 -10.34 5.06 14.64
CA ASN A 553 -9.17 4.62 13.87
C ASN A 553 -7.93 4.70 14.76
N THR A 554 -7.10 3.66 14.73
CA THR A 554 -5.84 3.63 15.49
C THR A 554 -4.68 4.01 14.59
N VAL A 555 -4.00 5.09 14.92
CA VAL A 555 -2.82 5.59 14.19
C VAL A 555 -1.55 5.11 14.87
N ASN A 556 -0.57 4.70 14.06
CA ASN A 556 0.72 4.18 14.50
C ASN A 556 1.80 5.28 14.50
N PHE A 557 2.48 5.44 15.63
CA PHE A 557 3.55 6.40 15.91
C PHE A 557 4.92 5.73 16.09
N LYS A 558 5.03 4.41 15.92
CA LYS A 558 6.30 3.68 16.08
C LYS A 558 7.42 4.16 15.18
N ASN A 559 7.07 4.69 14.00
CA ASN A 559 8.01 5.23 13.02
C ASN A 559 8.29 6.74 13.20
N THR A 560 7.79 7.35 14.29
CA THR A 560 7.98 8.77 14.59
C THR A 560 9.08 8.97 15.64
N VAL A 561 9.67 10.17 15.64
CA VAL A 561 10.47 10.66 16.78
C VAL A 561 9.67 11.74 17.47
N ILE A 562 9.46 11.63 18.78
CA ILE A 562 8.70 12.60 19.55
C ILE A 562 9.67 13.49 20.31
N ILE A 563 9.63 14.79 20.06
CA ILE A 563 10.44 15.80 20.74
C ILE A 563 9.48 16.76 21.43
N ALA A 564 9.47 16.75 22.75
CA ALA A 564 8.86 17.80 23.53
C ALA A 564 9.91 18.85 23.89
N THR A 565 9.59 20.13 23.82
CA THR A 565 10.47 21.21 24.28
C THR A 565 9.83 21.90 25.48
N SER A 566 10.68 22.34 26.41
CA SER A 566 10.23 23.12 27.56
C SER A 566 11.24 24.20 27.92
N ASN A 567 10.74 25.37 28.32
CA ASN A 567 11.55 26.42 28.94
C ASN A 567 11.49 26.33 30.48
N ALA A 568 10.77 25.35 31.02
CA ALA A 568 10.59 25.17 32.46
C ALA A 568 11.91 24.90 33.18
N GLY A 569 12.01 25.38 34.42
CA GLY A 569 13.19 25.23 35.26
C GLY A 569 14.27 26.29 35.05
N PHE A 570 14.27 27.01 33.93
CA PHE A 570 15.25 28.07 33.62
C PHE A 570 14.70 29.45 34.00
N GLY A 571 15.39 30.17 34.89
CA GLY A 571 14.96 31.48 35.40
C GLY A 571 15.40 31.80 36.85
N TYR A 572 15.69 30.77 37.67
CA TYR A 572 16.21 30.95 39.04
C TYR A 572 17.76 30.98 39.12
N GLU A 573 18.44 30.71 38.01
CA GLU A 573 19.89 30.43 37.97
C GLU A 573 20.76 31.64 37.63
N ALA A 574 20.17 32.75 37.17
CA ALA A 574 20.92 33.97 36.85
C ALA A 574 21.74 34.52 38.05
N ASN A 575 21.47 34.02 39.26
CA ASN A 575 22.17 34.38 40.50
C ASN A 575 23.05 33.25 41.08
N LEU A 576 23.17 32.09 40.44
CA LEU A 576 23.95 30.94 40.94
C LEU A 576 25.19 30.75 40.06
N THR A 577 26.35 31.12 40.60
CA THR A 577 27.64 31.18 39.88
C THR A 577 28.43 29.87 39.88
N GLU A 578 28.02 28.85 40.63
CA GLU A 578 28.68 27.54 40.67
C GLU A 578 27.73 26.42 40.23
N ASP A 579 28.18 25.56 39.30
CA ASP A 579 27.43 24.38 38.83
C ASP A 579 27.13 23.36 39.95
N ALA A 580 27.82 23.44 41.08
CA ALA A 580 27.61 22.59 42.25
C ALA A 580 26.35 22.94 43.07
N ASP A 581 25.83 24.17 42.94
CA ASP A 581 24.64 24.65 43.67
C ASP A 581 23.34 24.49 42.86
N LYS A 582 23.42 24.04 41.59
CA LYS A 582 22.24 23.80 40.76
C LYS A 582 21.55 22.51 41.20
N PRO A 583 20.26 22.54 41.61
CA PRO A 583 19.51 21.32 41.88
C PRO A 583 19.45 20.46 40.63
N GLU A 584 19.41 19.13 40.81
CA GLU A 584 19.32 18.19 39.69
C GLU A 584 18.16 18.55 38.75
N LEU A 585 18.37 18.39 37.44
CA LEU A 585 17.40 18.75 36.40
C LEU A 585 16.01 18.17 36.68
N MET A 586 15.92 16.94 37.17
CA MET A 586 14.64 16.32 37.52
C MET A 586 13.90 17.05 38.64
N ASP A 587 14.61 17.54 39.66
CA ASP A 587 14.02 18.30 40.76
C ASP A 587 13.50 19.66 40.29
N ARG A 588 14.19 20.30 39.32
CA ARG A 588 13.75 21.55 38.69
C ARG A 588 12.47 21.39 37.87
N LEU A 589 12.24 20.21 37.31
CA LEU A 589 11.09 19.92 36.44
C LEU A 589 9.85 19.42 37.18
N LYS A 590 10.01 18.83 38.38
CA LYS A 590 8.91 18.32 39.22
C LYS A 590 7.74 19.29 39.44
N PRO A 591 7.93 20.62 39.60
CA PRO A 591 6.81 21.54 39.76
C PRO A 591 5.92 21.68 38.53
N TYR A 592 6.47 21.41 37.34
CA TYR A 592 5.80 21.61 36.05
C TYR A 592 5.26 20.30 35.47
N PHE A 593 5.98 19.20 35.70
CA PHE A 593 5.66 17.89 35.15
C PHE A 593 5.54 16.84 36.23
N ARG A 594 4.56 15.96 36.06
CA ARG A 594 4.41 14.80 36.94
C ARG A 594 5.52 13.77 36.64
N PRO A 595 6.06 13.05 37.65
CA PRO A 595 7.08 12.03 37.42
C PRO A 595 6.65 10.94 36.41
N GLU A 596 5.37 10.60 36.37
CA GLU A 596 4.82 9.62 35.42
C GLU A 596 5.02 10.04 33.97
N PHE A 597 5.01 11.34 33.67
CA PHE A 597 5.24 11.89 32.34
C PHE A 597 6.73 11.90 31.98
N LEU A 598 7.58 12.36 32.91
CA LEU A 598 9.03 12.41 32.70
C LEU A 598 9.62 11.01 32.43
N ASN A 599 9.12 9.99 33.13
CA ASN A 599 9.59 8.61 32.99
C ASN A 599 9.19 7.93 31.66
N ARG A 600 8.35 8.54 30.81
CA ARG A 600 8.02 7.99 29.48
C ARG A 600 8.96 8.44 28.37
N PHE A 601 9.79 9.44 28.63
CA PHE A 601 10.82 9.87 27.68
C PHE A 601 12.01 8.92 27.74
N ASN A 602 12.57 8.57 26.58
CA ASN A 602 13.82 7.80 26.51
C ASN A 602 14.98 8.59 27.11
N ALA A 603 14.97 9.92 26.96
CA ALA A 603 15.92 10.82 27.59
C ALA A 603 15.32 12.21 27.81
N VAL A 604 15.65 12.81 28.95
CA VAL A 604 15.50 14.25 29.18
C VAL A 604 16.84 14.90 28.93
N ILE A 605 16.87 15.87 28.03
CA ILE A 605 18.08 16.44 27.45
C ILE A 605 18.14 17.92 27.81
N GLU A 606 19.17 18.28 28.56
CA GLU A 606 19.44 19.66 28.95
C GLU A 606 20.25 20.37 27.87
N PHE A 607 19.79 21.56 27.48
CA PHE A 607 20.48 22.45 26.57
C PHE A 607 21.16 23.56 27.37
N SER A 608 22.45 23.74 27.09
CA SER A 608 23.30 24.71 27.78
C SER A 608 23.14 26.11 27.18
N HIS A 609 23.50 27.15 27.93
CA HIS A 609 23.70 28.49 27.36
C HIS A 609 24.86 28.46 26.36
N LEU A 610 24.74 29.29 25.31
CA LEU A 610 25.76 29.40 24.27
C LEU A 610 26.82 30.42 24.68
N ASN A 611 28.09 30.06 24.53
CA ASN A 611 29.20 30.97 24.81
C ASN A 611 29.58 31.80 23.57
N LYS A 612 30.47 32.79 23.72
CA LYS A 612 30.89 33.66 22.61
C LYS A 612 31.56 32.89 21.46
N GLU A 613 32.27 31.81 21.74
CA GLU A 613 32.91 30.96 20.71
C GLU A 613 31.87 30.19 19.88
N ASP A 614 30.80 29.70 20.52
CA ASP A 614 29.69 29.04 19.87
C ASP A 614 28.96 30.02 18.93
N LEU A 615 28.75 31.26 19.37
CA LEU A 615 28.10 32.28 18.55
C LEU A 615 28.89 32.60 17.29
N SER A 616 30.22 32.69 17.37
CA SER A 616 31.07 32.91 16.19
C SER A 616 30.88 31.79 15.16
N LYS A 617 30.86 30.52 15.59
CA LYS A 617 30.62 29.38 14.69
C LYS A 617 29.20 29.42 14.08
N ILE A 618 28.21 29.89 14.85
CA ILE A 618 26.84 30.06 14.34
C ILE A 618 26.80 31.17 13.29
N VAL A 619 27.49 32.29 13.51
CA VAL A 619 27.62 33.36 12.50
C VAL A 619 28.21 32.79 11.21
N ASP A 620 29.29 31.99 11.29
CA ASP A 620 29.87 31.34 10.12
C ASP A 620 28.86 30.48 9.34
N LEU A 621 28.06 29.67 10.05
CA LEU A 621 27.01 28.86 9.43
C LEU A 621 25.94 29.72 8.75
N MET A 622 25.51 30.81 9.39
CA MET A 622 24.50 31.71 8.84
C MET A 622 25.00 32.45 7.61
N LEU A 623 26.26 32.90 7.62
CA LEU A 623 26.89 33.54 6.47
C LEU A 623 27.03 32.57 5.30
N ALA A 624 27.35 31.30 5.56
CA ALA A 624 27.35 30.27 4.52
C ALA A 624 25.95 30.07 3.89
N GLU A 625 24.87 30.10 4.69
CA GLU A 625 23.49 30.06 4.17
C GLU A 625 23.13 31.29 3.34
N VAL A 626 23.60 32.48 3.74
CA VAL A 626 23.45 33.71 2.96
C VAL A 626 24.17 33.58 1.62
N ASN A 627 25.43 33.14 1.60
CA ASN A 627 26.18 32.93 0.36
C ASN A 627 25.57 31.87 -0.54
N GLN A 628 25.01 30.79 0.02
CA GLN A 628 24.27 29.81 -0.78
C GLN A 628 23.02 30.43 -1.45
N THR A 629 22.41 31.44 -0.82
CA THR A 629 21.28 32.17 -1.39
C THR A 629 21.73 33.15 -2.47
N LEU A 630 22.81 33.91 -2.22
CA LEU A 630 23.39 34.86 -3.15
C LEU A 630 23.96 34.18 -4.41
N ALA A 631 24.55 32.99 -4.26
CA ALA A 631 25.10 32.19 -5.36
C ALA A 631 24.07 31.84 -6.44
N LYS A 632 22.77 31.80 -6.12
CA LYS A 632 21.70 31.62 -7.12
C LYS A 632 21.64 32.76 -8.16
N LYS A 633 22.21 33.92 -7.82
CA LYS A 633 22.35 35.09 -8.68
C LYS A 633 23.81 35.32 -9.10
N ASP A 634 24.69 34.33 -8.92
CA ASP A 634 26.12 34.44 -9.24
C ASP A 634 26.84 35.56 -8.45
N ILE A 635 26.41 35.76 -7.20
CA ILE A 635 27.00 36.71 -6.24
C ILE A 635 27.65 35.92 -5.10
N ASP A 636 28.88 36.29 -4.74
CA ASP A 636 29.62 35.80 -3.58
C ASP A 636 29.97 36.97 -2.66
N LEU A 637 29.90 36.74 -1.35
CA LEU A 637 30.24 37.71 -0.32
C LEU A 637 31.27 37.11 0.64
N GLU A 638 32.45 37.71 0.68
CA GLU A 638 33.41 37.45 1.75
C GLU A 638 33.13 38.38 2.94
N VAL A 639 33.17 37.82 4.15
CA VAL A 639 32.92 38.59 5.38
C VAL A 639 34.16 38.54 6.24
N SER A 640 34.72 39.71 6.54
CA SER A 640 35.94 39.83 7.35
C SER A 640 35.72 39.37 8.79
N GLN A 641 36.80 38.98 9.48
CA GLN A 641 36.70 38.59 10.89
C GLN A 641 36.17 39.74 11.77
N ALA A 642 36.57 40.98 11.49
CA ALA A 642 36.08 42.15 12.21
C ALA A 642 34.56 42.35 12.05
N ALA A 643 34.03 42.10 10.86
CA ALA A 643 32.58 42.12 10.62
C ALA A 643 31.86 40.99 11.37
N LYS A 644 32.43 39.79 11.42
CA LYS A 644 31.88 38.67 12.21
C LYS A 644 31.85 38.96 13.71
N ASP A 645 32.92 39.55 14.23
CA ASP A 645 33.02 39.92 15.64
C ASP A 645 31.97 40.99 15.99
N PHE A 646 31.79 42.00 15.12
CA PHE A 646 30.75 43.02 15.27
C PHE A 646 29.33 42.41 15.27
N ILE A 647 29.03 41.51 14.33
CA ILE A 647 27.73 40.82 14.26
C ILE A 647 27.49 39.98 15.52
N THR A 648 28.54 39.31 16.03
CA THR A 648 28.47 38.50 17.24
C THR A 648 28.16 39.37 18.46
N GLU A 649 28.79 40.55 18.57
CA GLU A 649 28.58 41.48 19.68
C GLU A 649 27.21 42.15 19.64
N GLU A 650 26.72 42.59 18.47
CA GLU A 650 25.35 43.12 18.35
C GLU A 650 24.28 42.04 18.56
N GLY A 651 24.58 40.79 18.19
CA GLY A 651 23.63 39.68 18.26
C GLY A 651 23.65 38.88 19.56
N TYR A 652 24.57 39.18 20.49
CA TYR A 652 24.69 38.47 21.76
C TYR A 652 23.70 38.98 22.80
N ASP A 653 22.83 38.09 23.26
CA ASP A 653 21.95 38.32 24.40
C ASP A 653 21.86 37.03 25.22
N GLU A 654 22.30 37.08 26.48
CA GLU A 654 22.34 35.91 27.37
C GLU A 654 20.93 35.35 27.68
N VAL A 655 19.90 36.21 27.65
CA VAL A 655 18.51 35.86 27.93
C VAL A 655 17.81 35.33 26.68
N MET A 656 18.03 35.96 25.53
CA MET A 656 17.37 35.63 24.26
C MET A 656 18.15 34.59 23.41
N GLY A 657 19.38 34.25 23.80
CA GLY A 657 20.26 33.36 23.07
C GLY A 657 20.60 33.93 21.68
N VAL A 658 20.59 33.06 20.67
CA VAL A 658 20.97 33.41 19.27
C VAL A 658 19.86 34.14 18.51
N ARG A 659 18.65 34.30 19.08
CA ARG A 659 17.51 34.89 18.34
C ARG A 659 17.81 36.26 17.74
N PRO A 660 18.49 37.21 18.42
CA PRO A 660 18.85 38.49 17.83
C PRO A 660 19.87 38.37 16.69
N LEU A 661 20.78 37.40 16.76
CA LEU A 661 21.85 37.18 15.79
C LEU A 661 21.31 37.05 14.35
N ARG A 662 20.20 36.33 14.15
CA ARG A 662 19.56 36.22 12.82
C ARG A 662 19.11 37.56 12.28
N ARG A 663 18.51 38.39 13.14
CA ARG A 663 18.08 39.73 12.75
C ARG A 663 19.28 40.62 12.40
N VAL A 664 20.37 40.53 13.16
CA VAL A 664 21.60 41.29 12.89
C VAL A 664 22.19 40.88 11.54
N VAL A 665 22.29 39.58 11.24
CA VAL A 665 22.78 39.10 9.92
C VAL A 665 21.86 39.57 8.78
N GLU A 666 20.54 39.49 8.95
CA GLU A 666 19.61 40.01 7.93
C GLU A 666 19.81 41.51 7.68
N GLN A 667 19.91 42.31 8.73
CA GLN A 667 20.03 43.76 8.62
C GLN A 667 21.42 44.23 8.17
N GLN A 668 22.47 43.66 8.73
CA GLN A 668 23.84 44.10 8.46
C GLN A 668 24.41 43.49 7.19
N ILE A 669 23.98 42.28 6.80
CA ILE A 669 24.48 41.63 5.59
C ILE A 669 23.44 41.69 4.48
N ARG A 670 22.28 41.04 4.64
CA ARG A 670 21.35 40.83 3.52
C ARG A 670 20.78 42.14 2.98
N ASP A 671 20.36 43.04 3.86
CA ASP A 671 19.80 44.33 3.44
C ASP A 671 20.87 45.18 2.74
N LYS A 672 22.09 45.26 3.31
CA LYS A 672 23.21 45.99 2.69
C LYS A 672 23.67 45.40 1.36
N VAL A 673 23.70 44.07 1.21
CA VAL A 673 24.05 43.41 -0.07
C VAL A 673 22.99 43.77 -1.11
N THR A 674 21.72 43.78 -0.70
CA THR A 674 20.61 44.13 -1.59
C THR A 674 20.71 45.57 -2.06
N ASP A 675 20.92 46.51 -1.15
CA ASP A 675 21.10 47.92 -1.48
C ASP A 675 22.31 48.13 -2.40
N PHE A 676 23.46 47.51 -2.08
CA PHE A 676 24.66 47.60 -2.91
C PHE A 676 24.44 47.06 -4.32
N HIS A 677 23.78 45.90 -4.45
CA HIS A 677 23.49 45.28 -5.73
C HIS A 677 22.51 46.10 -6.58
N LEU A 678 21.53 46.78 -5.96
CA LEU A 678 20.61 47.67 -6.67
C LEU A 678 21.34 48.88 -7.28
N ASP A 679 22.36 49.39 -6.60
CA ASP A 679 23.18 50.50 -7.09
C ASP A 679 24.29 50.04 -8.05
N HIS A 680 24.75 48.78 -7.93
CA HIS A 680 25.87 48.20 -8.69
C HIS A 680 25.52 46.81 -9.24
N LEU A 681 24.72 46.77 -10.30
CA LEU A 681 24.15 45.52 -10.86
C LEU A 681 25.19 44.51 -11.35
N ASP A 682 26.38 44.97 -11.76
CA ASP A 682 27.43 44.13 -12.35
C ASP A 682 28.38 43.50 -11.32
N ALA A 683 28.34 43.97 -10.06
CA ALA A 683 29.26 43.50 -9.02
C ALA A 683 28.89 42.09 -8.54
N LYS A 684 29.84 41.16 -8.69
CA LYS A 684 29.65 39.73 -8.36
C LYS A 684 30.42 39.24 -7.14
N HIS A 685 31.58 39.85 -6.88
CA HIS A 685 32.43 39.50 -5.74
C HIS A 685 32.40 40.66 -4.76
N LEU A 686 31.77 40.44 -3.62
CA LEU A 686 31.57 41.46 -2.61
C LEU A 686 32.42 41.15 -1.38
N GLU A 687 32.79 42.20 -0.65
CA GLU A 687 33.46 42.11 0.64
C GLU A 687 32.67 42.93 1.67
N ALA A 688 32.32 42.30 2.78
CA ALA A 688 31.77 42.96 3.97
C ALA A 688 32.88 43.13 5.01
N ASP A 689 33.23 44.39 5.28
CA ASP A 689 34.26 44.75 6.26
C ASP A 689 33.84 45.96 7.10
N MET A 690 34.55 46.21 8.20
CA MET A 690 34.27 47.31 9.12
C MET A 690 35.01 48.58 8.72
N GLU A 691 34.29 49.69 8.58
CA GLU A 691 34.84 51.05 8.43
C GLU A 691 34.23 52.01 9.43
N ASP A 692 35.06 52.79 10.12
CA ASP A 692 34.60 53.82 11.07
C ASP A 692 33.54 53.32 12.09
N GLY A 693 33.60 52.03 12.45
CA GLY A 693 32.67 51.38 13.37
C GLY A 693 31.35 50.90 12.74
N ALA A 694 31.21 50.93 11.41
CA ALA A 694 30.05 50.41 10.69
C ALA A 694 30.46 49.36 9.65
N LEU A 695 29.61 48.36 9.44
CA LEU A 695 29.81 47.36 8.39
C LEU A 695 29.50 47.97 7.02
N VAL A 696 30.44 47.93 6.08
CA VAL A 696 30.31 48.45 4.73
C VAL A 696 30.55 47.33 3.72
N ILE A 697 29.71 47.29 2.68
CA ILE A 697 29.85 46.34 1.57
C ILE A 697 30.47 47.04 0.38
N ARG A 698 31.42 46.35 -0.25
CA ARG A 698 32.18 46.85 -1.39
C ARG A 698 32.33 45.77 -2.43
N GLU A 699 32.62 46.16 -3.65
CA GLU A 699 33.12 45.23 -4.65
C GLU A 699 34.57 44.87 -4.32
N LYS A 700 34.85 43.57 -4.27
CA LYS A 700 36.17 43.03 -4.05
C LYS A 700 36.98 43.17 -5.34
N ALA A 701 38.11 43.86 -5.25
CA ALA A 701 38.98 44.19 -6.39
C ALA A 701 39.66 42.96 -7.03
#